data_AF-A0A8S1UZV0-F1
#
_entry.id   AF-A0A8S1UZV0-F1
#
_cell.length_a   1.000
_cell.length_b   1.000
_cell.length_c   1.000
_cell.angle_alpha   90.00
_cell.angle_beta   90.00
_cell.angle_gamma   90.00
#
_symmetry.space_group_name_H-M   'P 1'
#
loop_
_entity.id
_entity.type
_entity.pdbx_description
1 polymer ?
#
loop_
_entity_poly.entity_id
_entity_poly.type
_entity_poly.pdbx_seq_one_letter_code
_entity_poly.pdbx_strand_id
1 'polypeptide(L)'
;MYFCRTLSELVLLTTIYQLIQASCDVFKFITTPDTGSAELTLDLTTSLETDFGVGVWTRFQSQFEDNESLDKKILNYFIFSQLYDGSLPLIYYIKLDREARLIYFEVIIQNKDNLQLRELEVKQEMVGSKWVFFYFCYSNSIKQYNMFIYIDQGVTHVQMASGGEYINQNDQIIPFILGGSLKYSNLQFNIDLQMNSFAGQISDLDFRTGSSNFYPDIPTFLSNLYDTDCQINTCPATAQTTILANFYNGGQILTKTITFYNKRFVLFGWIKLNELPDIRSLETVFIRATFRKIYHGDKYQGEKALYWKYYQSTMRDDDNGFEVSTYHNDPQSENLKYQTLESDTFLQKSSYFKDAVTFWHWFVYQEGLPNSKIELNIYFGSKKEELSYQMTQDHYEKVTYYFNIGGDKFIKGFSGEVRNLTFSFCQLNDDKPKRYCHYSCNTCFGPNEDHCIDCVPQAISKRSLNGTYCPCIPTYLDVGEPYCQSKFQVLGGINIQEGLISDTSGCQRNQFLVKMNDISYCLDCPGAITSYGLYCIDCVYNPTTWYQNPICTIDYLMPMTDSTDYIFTRRDRKQKDYEYYLINKYNNQDKPILEPCFGCYGQTNSTINFIERYTMNTISKILCKNCYTSINGECVNLIPHCDECDNKQQCKICEQNYTLFESQCYQCPIECPNCKYNTTGYYCKSCNEGYYYNSTFEQCQQCGQFCQICFYSNLLNLLQCVKCIDTVDYFIASEFTQCLPKNKPHCKSQVYEISRTFTNETFLSTQYIFSIDLRADLISYPTVDICLKCDPHYINVIIVRKLYGCYSVNEVEGITGMALPLVLKNKVINDANFELGYHEMQTKDGTENYYIMFGDPIIDGNQKYNPIVIRQEKPNQKVCLDKNCEYCIQNYVYTQEYCIKCFKPYYAHKLQGNCILCPPSCIECEFVHQIYKDGWKSDLLPAYQLRGKQELHHFNTYSLSTNVDDYEVYCLLCADDGILHNGKCYPKCPCKQCIIENDEVKCITCENSIKTVINNQCTQCPQFCELCREFTNEEITQINPYFDLQSTTYRKYAKQCLKRDINDPAEGILYNDPSLGQEINCKNPDKKDCYFYVELQQSIYCGKDQYQQNLDLEIDDDAKQYFKKYNQPLENLFSQKNSSHFEIETDFLFNELNIQCIYSKILRINNLILK
;
A
#
# COMPACT_ATOMS: atom_id res chain seq x y z
N MET A 1 -12.68 -38.06 -44.25
CA MET A 1 -11.72 -36.93 -44.11
C MET A 1 -11.29 -36.83 -42.64
N TYR A 2 -10.71 -37.91 -42.10
CA TYR A 2 -10.44 -38.10 -40.65
C TYR A 2 -9.09 -38.84 -40.41
N PHE A 3 -8.16 -38.76 -41.36
CA PHE A 3 -6.93 -39.54 -41.38
C PHE A 3 -5.62 -38.71 -41.49
N CYS A 4 -5.70 -37.38 -41.47
CA CYS A 4 -4.52 -36.52 -41.65
C CYS A 4 -4.07 -35.74 -40.40
N ARG A 5 -4.65 -36.00 -39.22
CA ARG A 5 -4.32 -35.24 -37.99
C ARG A 5 -3.44 -35.98 -36.98
N THR A 6 -3.27 -37.29 -37.12
CA THR A 6 -2.48 -38.12 -36.19
C THR A 6 -1.02 -38.32 -36.62
N LEU A 7 -0.63 -37.90 -37.83
CA LEU A 7 0.77 -38.00 -38.27
C LEU A 7 1.63 -36.81 -37.82
N SER A 8 1.03 -35.64 -37.58
CA SER A 8 1.76 -34.45 -37.11
C SER A 8 2.15 -34.52 -35.63
N GLU A 9 1.40 -35.25 -34.81
CA GLU A 9 1.72 -35.43 -33.38
C GLU A 9 2.76 -36.53 -33.14
N LEU A 10 2.83 -37.55 -34.02
CA LEU A 10 3.85 -38.61 -33.92
C LEU A 10 5.23 -38.13 -34.42
N VAL A 11 5.27 -37.17 -35.35
CA VAL A 11 6.53 -36.56 -35.83
C VAL A 11 7.07 -35.52 -34.83
N LEU A 12 6.22 -34.86 -34.03
CA LEU A 12 6.66 -33.97 -32.96
C LEU A 12 7.28 -34.73 -31.78
N LEU A 13 6.77 -35.92 -31.43
CA LEU A 13 7.31 -36.74 -30.34
C LEU A 13 8.63 -37.45 -30.72
N THR A 14 8.89 -37.67 -32.00
CA THR A 14 10.16 -38.24 -32.48
C THR A 14 11.22 -37.17 -32.78
N THR A 15 10.83 -35.93 -33.07
CA THR A 15 11.78 -34.79 -33.18
C THR A 15 12.16 -34.17 -31.83
N ILE A 16 11.41 -34.42 -30.76
CA ILE A 16 11.82 -34.04 -29.39
C ILE A 16 12.87 -35.02 -28.82
N TYR A 17 13.01 -36.24 -29.36
CA TYR A 17 13.94 -37.25 -28.84
C TYR A 17 15.24 -37.42 -29.67
N GLN A 18 15.43 -36.63 -30.73
CA GLN A 18 16.69 -36.54 -31.49
C GLN A 18 17.17 -35.10 -31.59
N LEU A 19 17.19 -34.40 -30.46
CA LEU A 19 18.07 -33.25 -30.31
C LEU A 19 19.51 -33.78 -30.39
N ILE A 20 20.10 -33.69 -31.57
CA ILE A 20 21.54 -33.44 -31.68
C ILE A 20 21.74 -32.15 -30.89
N GLN A 21 22.06 -32.29 -29.60
CA GLN A 21 22.40 -31.16 -28.74
C GLN A 21 23.52 -30.43 -29.47
N ALA A 22 23.25 -29.20 -29.90
CA ALA A 22 24.35 -28.34 -30.27
C ALA A 22 25.23 -28.26 -29.01
N SER A 23 26.53 -28.48 -29.18
CA SER A 23 27.59 -28.34 -28.16
C SER A 23 27.45 -27.11 -27.23
N CYS A 24 26.67 -26.11 -27.65
CA CYS A 24 26.40 -24.88 -26.89
C CYS A 24 25.30 -24.97 -25.84
N ASP A 25 24.43 -25.97 -25.86
CA ASP A 25 23.43 -26.17 -24.81
C ASP A 25 24.07 -26.56 -23.47
N VAL A 26 25.30 -27.09 -23.49
CA VAL A 26 26.12 -27.46 -22.31
C VAL A 26 26.50 -26.23 -21.46
N PHE A 27 26.49 -25.02 -22.03
CA PHE A 27 26.88 -23.79 -21.31
C PHE A 27 25.76 -23.09 -20.55
N LYS A 28 24.63 -23.77 -20.29
CA LYS A 28 23.71 -23.33 -19.24
C LYS A 28 24.41 -23.45 -17.89
N PHE A 29 24.79 -22.32 -17.30
CA PHE A 29 25.48 -22.30 -16.02
C PHE A 29 24.56 -22.78 -14.90
N ILE A 30 24.90 -23.92 -14.30
CA ILE A 30 24.06 -24.54 -13.27
C ILE A 30 24.46 -24.05 -11.87
N THR A 31 25.74 -23.74 -11.61
CA THR A 31 26.17 -23.33 -10.26
C THR A 31 27.20 -22.17 -10.23
N THR A 32 26.89 -21.13 -9.44
CA THR A 32 27.85 -20.26 -8.74
C THR A 32 27.95 -20.75 -7.28
N PRO A 33 28.97 -20.35 -6.49
CA PRO A 33 29.08 -20.76 -5.09
C PRO A 33 27.83 -20.47 -4.23
N ASP A 34 26.98 -19.54 -4.69
CA ASP A 34 25.75 -19.11 -4.00
C ASP A 34 24.50 -19.94 -4.39
N THR A 35 24.56 -20.69 -5.50
CA THR A 35 23.45 -21.53 -5.99
C THR A 35 23.80 -22.99 -5.70
N GLY A 36 23.00 -23.66 -4.89
CA GLY A 36 23.27 -25.02 -4.38
C GLY A 36 23.48 -26.10 -5.46
N SER A 37 23.75 -27.33 -5.01
CA SER A 37 23.95 -28.50 -5.86
C SER A 37 22.76 -28.76 -6.80
N ALA A 38 23.03 -29.19 -8.02
CA ALA A 38 22.02 -29.67 -8.97
C ALA A 38 22.08 -31.19 -9.13
N GLU A 39 20.90 -31.81 -9.29
CA GLU A 39 20.78 -33.23 -9.63
C GLU A 39 20.41 -33.35 -11.11
N LEU A 40 21.19 -34.13 -11.85
CA LEU A 40 21.03 -34.38 -13.28
C LEU A 40 20.90 -35.88 -13.50
N THR A 41 20.04 -36.33 -14.40
CA THR A 41 19.86 -37.76 -14.68
C THR A 41 20.21 -38.07 -16.13
N LEU A 42 21.12 -39.02 -16.34
CA LEU A 42 21.44 -39.57 -17.65
C LEU A 42 20.62 -40.84 -17.89
N ASP A 43 19.79 -40.83 -18.93
CA ASP A 43 19.01 -42.00 -19.34
C ASP A 43 19.80 -42.82 -20.37
N LEU A 44 20.17 -44.05 -19.99
CA LEU A 44 20.87 -45.04 -20.82
C LEU A 44 19.94 -46.15 -21.33
N THR A 45 18.62 -46.05 -21.13
CA THR A 45 17.61 -47.07 -21.49
C THR A 45 17.70 -47.54 -22.95
N THR A 46 18.19 -46.70 -23.86
CA THR A 46 18.18 -46.97 -25.31
C THR A 46 19.46 -47.63 -25.84
N SER A 47 20.51 -47.81 -25.03
CA SER A 47 21.82 -48.24 -25.53
C SER A 47 22.59 -49.17 -24.57
N LEU A 48 22.29 -50.47 -24.64
CA LEU A 48 22.92 -51.50 -23.78
C LEU A 48 24.38 -51.85 -24.15
N GLU A 49 24.95 -51.30 -25.24
CA GLU A 49 26.30 -51.65 -25.73
C GLU A 49 27.26 -50.46 -25.85
N THR A 50 26.91 -49.28 -25.35
CA THR A 50 27.62 -48.05 -25.74
C THR A 50 28.71 -47.63 -24.75
N ASP A 51 29.80 -47.13 -25.34
CA ASP A 51 30.74 -46.26 -24.65
C ASP A 51 30.02 -44.97 -24.25
N PHE A 52 30.41 -44.41 -23.11
CA PHE A 52 29.85 -43.14 -22.64
C PHE A 52 30.96 -42.19 -22.20
N GLY A 53 30.67 -40.90 -22.24
CA GLY A 53 31.51 -39.86 -21.70
C GLY A 53 30.70 -38.80 -20.97
N VAL A 54 31.32 -38.25 -19.93
CA VAL A 54 30.80 -37.16 -19.11
C VAL A 54 31.88 -36.09 -19.04
N GLY A 55 31.56 -34.90 -19.53
CA GLY A 55 32.41 -33.73 -19.47
C GLY A 55 31.83 -32.63 -18.58
N VAL A 56 32.69 -31.75 -18.09
CA VAL A 56 32.27 -30.54 -17.38
C VAL A 56 33.30 -29.44 -17.61
N TRP A 57 32.82 -28.24 -17.92
CA TRP A 57 33.65 -27.04 -17.96
C TRP A 57 33.65 -26.38 -16.58
N THR A 58 34.84 -26.07 -16.11
CA THR A 58 35.07 -25.37 -14.85
C THR A 58 35.90 -24.13 -15.12
N ARG A 59 35.56 -23.00 -14.49
CA ARG A 59 36.38 -21.79 -14.50
C ARG A 59 36.66 -21.42 -13.06
N PHE A 60 37.87 -21.71 -12.60
CA PHE A 60 38.29 -21.38 -11.24
C PHE A 60 38.43 -19.87 -11.10
N GLN A 61 37.92 -19.33 -10.00
CA GLN A 61 37.90 -17.89 -9.74
C GLN A 61 38.08 -17.68 -8.25
N SER A 62 39.33 -17.46 -7.83
CA SER A 62 39.74 -17.38 -6.43
C SER A 62 38.99 -16.32 -5.62
N GLN A 63 38.45 -15.28 -6.27
CA GLN A 63 37.62 -14.26 -5.63
C GLN A 63 36.33 -14.80 -5.00
N PHE A 64 35.85 -15.97 -5.42
CA PHE A 64 34.65 -16.60 -4.88
C PHE A 64 34.90 -17.53 -3.70
N GLU A 65 36.16 -17.79 -3.34
CA GLU A 65 36.50 -18.62 -2.19
C GLU A 65 36.05 -17.94 -0.90
N ASP A 66 35.52 -18.70 0.06
CA ASP A 66 35.26 -18.16 1.39
C ASP A 66 36.58 -17.82 2.13
N ASN A 67 36.49 -17.00 3.17
CA ASN A 67 37.67 -16.49 3.86
C ASN A 67 38.37 -17.55 4.72
N GLU A 68 37.65 -18.58 5.20
CA GLU A 68 38.26 -19.69 5.93
C GLU A 68 39.08 -20.57 5.00
N SER A 69 38.58 -20.79 3.79
CA SER A 69 39.25 -21.49 2.71
C SER A 69 40.52 -20.77 2.31
N LEU A 70 40.53 -19.43 2.32
CA LEU A 70 41.71 -18.66 1.96
C LEU A 70 42.95 -18.91 2.83
N ASP A 71 42.74 -19.28 4.10
CA ASP A 71 43.83 -19.53 5.04
C ASP A 71 44.28 -21.01 5.04
N LYS A 72 43.61 -21.90 4.29
CA LYS A 72 43.97 -23.32 4.15
C LYS A 72 45.03 -23.52 3.06
N LYS A 73 46.04 -24.35 3.33
CA LYS A 73 47.09 -24.73 2.36
C LYS A 73 46.54 -25.58 1.21
N ILE A 74 45.68 -26.53 1.56
CA ILE A 74 45.06 -27.49 0.63
C ILE A 74 43.55 -27.34 0.74
N LEU A 75 42.88 -27.26 -0.41
CA LEU A 75 41.43 -27.18 -0.53
C LEU A 75 40.95 -28.21 -1.54
N ASN A 76 39.89 -28.93 -1.20
CA ASN A 76 39.23 -29.85 -2.12
C ASN A 76 37.88 -29.23 -2.50
N TYR A 77 37.63 -29.09 -3.80
CA TYR A 77 36.41 -28.53 -4.35
C TYR A 77 35.62 -29.59 -5.09
N PHE A 78 34.41 -29.85 -4.62
CA PHE A 78 33.52 -30.81 -5.27
C PHE A 78 33.00 -30.25 -6.60
N ILE A 79 33.12 -31.03 -7.68
CA ILE A 79 32.58 -30.66 -8.99
C ILE A 79 31.37 -31.52 -9.32
N PHE A 80 31.54 -32.85 -9.43
CA PHE A 80 30.40 -33.74 -9.59
C PHE A 80 30.65 -35.14 -9.02
N SER A 81 29.57 -35.86 -8.75
CA SER A 81 29.63 -37.30 -8.44
C SER A 81 28.48 -38.03 -9.10
N GLN A 82 28.74 -39.25 -9.55
CA GLN A 82 27.72 -40.21 -9.90
C GLN A 82 27.15 -40.85 -8.61
N LEU A 83 25.83 -40.92 -8.48
CA LEU A 83 25.16 -41.60 -7.38
C LEU A 83 24.60 -42.94 -7.88
N TYR A 84 24.88 -44.02 -7.14
CA TYR A 84 24.44 -45.37 -7.53
C TYR A 84 24.16 -46.23 -6.29
N ASP A 85 22.90 -46.55 -6.03
CA ASP A 85 22.46 -47.40 -4.89
C ASP A 85 23.10 -46.98 -3.55
N GLY A 86 23.17 -45.67 -3.30
CA GLY A 86 23.82 -45.09 -2.11
C GLY A 86 25.36 -45.09 -2.13
N SER A 87 26.00 -45.66 -3.15
CA SER A 87 27.43 -45.56 -3.42
C SER A 87 27.76 -44.42 -4.40
N LEU A 88 29.02 -43.98 -4.40
CA LEU A 88 29.52 -42.93 -5.28
C LEU A 88 30.64 -43.49 -6.18
N PRO A 89 30.29 -44.22 -7.26
CA PRO A 89 31.26 -44.95 -8.09
C PRO A 89 32.24 -44.03 -8.82
N LEU A 90 31.86 -42.78 -9.04
CA LEU A 90 32.68 -41.76 -9.69
C LEU A 90 32.52 -40.44 -8.94
N ILE A 91 33.63 -39.86 -8.47
CA ILE A 91 33.66 -38.53 -7.86
C ILE A 91 34.77 -37.74 -8.52
N TYR A 92 34.43 -36.61 -9.13
CA TYR A 92 35.39 -35.64 -9.66
C TYR A 92 35.42 -34.40 -8.77
N TYR A 93 36.62 -34.05 -8.33
CA TYR A 93 36.88 -32.86 -7.53
C TYR A 93 38.22 -32.24 -7.89
N ILE A 94 38.37 -30.97 -7.55
CA ILE A 94 39.58 -30.20 -7.79
C ILE A 94 40.26 -29.94 -6.47
N LYS A 95 41.51 -30.37 -6.33
CA LYS A 95 42.35 -30.09 -5.18
C LYS A 95 43.33 -28.96 -5.50
N LEU A 96 43.20 -27.85 -4.80
CA LEU A 96 44.08 -26.70 -4.92
C LEU A 96 45.16 -26.76 -3.84
N ASP A 97 46.42 -26.90 -4.25
CA ASP A 97 47.60 -26.76 -3.39
C ASP A 97 48.24 -25.39 -3.63
N ARG A 98 48.03 -24.49 -2.67
CA ARG A 98 48.49 -23.10 -2.77
C ARG A 98 49.97 -22.94 -2.50
N GLU A 99 50.54 -23.82 -1.70
CA GLU A 99 51.96 -23.77 -1.36
C GLU A 99 52.79 -24.22 -2.56
N ALA A 100 52.33 -25.27 -3.25
CA ALA A 100 52.96 -25.77 -4.46
C ALA A 100 52.58 -24.98 -5.74
N ARG A 101 51.50 -24.19 -5.70
CA ARG A 101 50.89 -23.51 -6.87
C ARG A 101 50.39 -24.49 -7.93
N LEU A 102 49.81 -25.58 -7.46
CA LEU A 102 49.32 -26.67 -8.30
C LEU A 102 47.82 -26.86 -8.10
N ILE A 103 47.14 -27.15 -9.19
CA ILE A 103 45.76 -27.59 -9.22
C ILE A 103 45.77 -29.03 -9.68
N TYR A 104 45.30 -29.90 -8.78
CA TYR A 104 45.13 -31.31 -9.02
C TYR A 104 43.68 -31.58 -9.36
N PHE A 105 43.46 -32.25 -10.48
CA PHE A 105 42.16 -32.66 -10.94
C PHE A 105 42.02 -34.14 -10.63
N GLU A 106 41.33 -34.43 -9.53
CA GLU A 106 41.31 -35.75 -8.91
C GLU A 106 39.97 -36.44 -9.19
N VAL A 107 40.04 -37.72 -9.53
CA VAL A 107 38.89 -38.56 -9.77
C VAL A 107 39.00 -39.81 -8.90
N ILE A 108 38.03 -40.02 -8.03
CA ILE A 108 37.86 -41.27 -7.29
C ILE A 108 36.95 -42.17 -8.10
N ILE A 109 37.46 -43.36 -8.40
CA ILE A 109 36.76 -44.39 -9.15
C ILE A 109 36.66 -45.61 -8.25
N GLN A 110 35.44 -45.99 -7.88
CA GLN A 110 35.18 -47.14 -7.04
C GLN A 110 34.68 -48.32 -7.90
N ASN A 111 35.42 -49.42 -7.86
CA ASN A 111 35.03 -50.74 -8.34
C ASN A 111 34.67 -51.65 -7.14
N LYS A 112 34.09 -52.84 -7.39
CA LYS A 112 33.50 -53.73 -6.37
C LYS A 112 34.52 -54.09 -5.29
N ASP A 113 35.77 -54.25 -5.72
CA ASP A 113 36.87 -54.70 -4.86
C ASP A 113 37.96 -53.64 -4.65
N ASN A 114 37.95 -52.55 -5.41
CA ASN A 114 39.09 -51.61 -5.47
C ASN A 114 38.63 -50.16 -5.59
N LEU A 115 39.36 -49.25 -4.94
CA LEU A 115 39.23 -47.81 -5.13
C LEU A 115 40.50 -47.29 -5.82
N GLN A 116 40.32 -46.58 -6.92
CA GLN A 116 41.40 -45.94 -7.66
C GLN A 116 41.26 -44.41 -7.53
N LEU A 117 42.34 -43.75 -7.13
CA LEU A 117 42.48 -42.30 -7.24
C LEU A 117 43.32 -41.99 -8.48
N ARG A 118 42.77 -41.18 -9.38
CA ARG A 118 43.49 -40.64 -10.54
C ARG A 118 43.66 -39.15 -10.37
N GLU A 119 44.80 -38.64 -10.80
CA GLU A 119 45.20 -37.25 -10.62
C GLU A 119 45.84 -36.76 -11.91
N LEU A 120 45.50 -35.54 -12.30
CA LEU A 120 46.20 -34.76 -13.32
C LEU A 120 46.59 -33.41 -12.72
N GLU A 121 47.83 -32.99 -12.95
CA GLU A 121 48.43 -31.83 -12.28
C GLU A 121 48.61 -30.67 -13.26
N VAL A 122 48.09 -29.50 -12.93
CA VAL A 122 48.28 -28.28 -13.72
C VAL A 122 48.79 -27.15 -12.83
N LYS A 123 49.74 -26.35 -13.32
CA LYS A 123 50.14 -25.13 -12.61
C LYS A 123 48.97 -24.14 -12.53
N GLN A 124 48.76 -23.56 -11.35
CA GLN A 124 47.65 -22.64 -11.08
C GLN A 124 47.62 -21.44 -12.05
N GLU A 125 48.79 -20.92 -12.45
CA GLU A 125 48.95 -19.83 -13.42
C GLU A 125 48.35 -20.14 -14.81
N MET A 126 48.31 -21.42 -15.18
CA MET A 126 47.83 -21.88 -16.49
C MET A 126 46.30 -22.00 -16.53
N VAL A 127 45.70 -22.39 -15.40
CA VAL A 127 44.25 -22.45 -15.22
C VAL A 127 43.69 -21.03 -15.14
N GLY A 128 44.26 -20.18 -14.27
CA GLY A 128 43.88 -18.78 -14.13
C GLY A 128 42.36 -18.55 -14.19
N SER A 129 41.96 -17.43 -14.81
CA SER A 129 40.56 -17.17 -15.17
C SER A 129 40.15 -17.81 -16.50
N LYS A 130 40.75 -18.92 -16.92
CA LYS A 130 40.41 -19.65 -18.16
C LYS A 130 39.44 -20.78 -17.87
N TRP A 131 38.74 -21.21 -18.92
CA TRP A 131 37.90 -22.40 -18.88
C TRP A 131 38.76 -23.66 -18.95
N VAL A 132 38.44 -24.62 -18.09
CA VAL A 132 39.05 -25.94 -18.05
C VAL A 132 37.97 -26.99 -18.24
N PHE A 133 38.07 -27.75 -19.33
CA PHE A 133 37.21 -28.88 -19.60
C PHE A 133 37.83 -30.15 -19.02
N PHE A 134 37.13 -30.77 -18.09
CA PHE A 134 37.40 -32.13 -17.66
C PHE A 134 36.47 -33.06 -18.43
N TYR A 135 36.99 -34.17 -18.97
CA TYR A 135 36.19 -35.16 -19.67
C TYR A 135 36.59 -36.57 -19.26
N PHE A 136 35.65 -37.35 -18.74
CA PHE A 136 35.80 -38.76 -18.43
C PHE A 136 35.03 -39.58 -19.46
N CYS A 137 35.67 -40.54 -20.12
CA CYS A 137 34.97 -41.50 -20.99
C CYS A 137 35.35 -42.94 -20.66
N TYR A 138 34.38 -43.83 -20.74
CA TYR A 138 34.54 -45.26 -20.52
C TYR A 138 34.07 -46.04 -21.74
N SER A 139 34.89 -47.00 -22.17
CA SER A 139 34.49 -47.97 -23.18
C SER A 139 34.14 -49.32 -22.55
N ASN A 140 32.90 -49.73 -22.76
CA ASN A 140 32.41 -51.01 -22.26
C ASN A 140 33.02 -52.19 -23.04
N SER A 141 33.34 -51.97 -24.32
CA SER A 141 33.88 -53.01 -25.21
C SER A 141 35.28 -53.46 -24.81
N ILE A 142 36.15 -52.51 -24.42
CA ILE A 142 37.54 -52.78 -24.04
C ILE A 142 37.79 -52.70 -22.54
N LYS A 143 36.76 -52.37 -21.73
CA LYS A 143 36.83 -52.26 -20.26
C LYS A 143 37.91 -51.27 -19.78
N GLN A 144 38.02 -50.13 -20.47
CA GLN A 144 38.98 -49.07 -20.15
C GLN A 144 38.27 -47.73 -20.05
N TYR A 145 38.76 -46.87 -19.15
CA TYR A 145 38.39 -45.45 -19.10
C TYR A 145 39.59 -44.57 -19.41
N ASN A 146 39.32 -43.40 -19.96
CA ASN A 146 40.26 -42.30 -20.14
C ASN A 146 39.66 -41.04 -19.51
N MET A 147 40.51 -40.22 -18.90
CA MET A 147 40.16 -38.87 -18.45
C MET A 147 41.08 -37.85 -19.10
N PHE A 148 40.51 -36.72 -19.48
CA PHE A 148 41.17 -35.63 -20.18
C PHE A 148 40.97 -34.33 -19.44
N ILE A 149 41.97 -33.46 -19.53
CA ILE A 149 41.86 -32.06 -19.15
C ILE A 149 42.29 -31.21 -20.31
N TYR A 150 41.47 -30.23 -20.66
CA TYR A 150 41.76 -29.24 -21.69
C TYR A 150 41.59 -27.84 -21.11
N ILE A 151 42.57 -26.97 -21.37
CA ILE A 151 42.54 -25.57 -20.93
C ILE A 151 42.32 -24.71 -22.18
N ASP A 152 41.27 -23.90 -22.15
CA ASP A 152 40.84 -23.04 -23.26
C ASP A 152 41.98 -22.14 -23.76
N GLN A 153 42.05 -21.98 -25.08
CA GLN A 153 43.07 -21.22 -25.83
C GLN A 153 44.52 -21.73 -25.73
N GLY A 154 44.74 -22.95 -25.24
CA GLY A 154 46.06 -23.57 -25.13
C GLY A 154 46.09 -25.00 -25.66
N VAL A 155 46.23 -25.18 -26.99
CA VAL A 155 46.32 -26.53 -27.62
C VAL A 155 47.48 -27.38 -27.08
N THR A 156 48.45 -26.75 -26.41
CA THR A 156 49.65 -27.37 -25.81
C THR A 156 49.43 -27.97 -24.41
N HIS A 157 48.22 -27.88 -23.84
CA HIS A 157 47.98 -28.21 -22.42
C HIS A 157 46.84 -29.22 -22.22
N VAL A 158 46.88 -30.31 -22.98
CA VAL A 158 46.02 -31.48 -22.72
C VAL A 158 46.79 -32.54 -21.95
N GLN A 159 46.20 -33.03 -20.87
CA GLN A 159 46.70 -34.19 -20.16
C GLN A 159 45.69 -35.33 -20.23
N MET A 160 46.18 -36.56 -20.18
CA MET A 160 45.37 -37.77 -20.21
C MET A 160 45.85 -38.77 -19.16
N ALA A 161 44.92 -39.39 -18.45
CA ALA A 161 45.17 -40.57 -17.64
C ALA A 161 44.22 -41.69 -18.06
N SER A 162 44.72 -42.93 -18.09
CA SER A 162 43.94 -44.11 -18.47
C SER A 162 43.90 -45.13 -17.34
N GLY A 163 42.86 -45.98 -17.33
CA GLY A 163 42.74 -47.05 -16.36
C GLY A 163 41.85 -48.21 -16.83
N GLY A 164 41.70 -49.20 -15.94
CA GLY A 164 41.03 -50.47 -16.23
C GLY A 164 39.52 -50.43 -16.01
N GLU A 165 38.98 -51.54 -15.51
CA GLU A 165 37.54 -51.76 -15.44
C GLU A 165 36.83 -50.79 -14.48
N TYR A 166 35.78 -50.13 -15.00
CA TYR A 166 34.82 -49.30 -14.27
C TYR A 166 33.53 -50.10 -14.06
N ILE A 167 32.89 -50.00 -12.89
CA ILE A 167 31.57 -50.61 -12.71
C ILE A 167 30.56 -49.77 -13.50
N ASN A 168 30.15 -50.26 -14.66
CA ASN A 168 28.90 -49.87 -15.27
C ASN A 168 27.88 -50.98 -14.98
N GLN A 169 27.06 -50.85 -13.92
CA GLN A 169 25.95 -51.79 -13.71
C GLN A 169 24.79 -51.36 -14.62
N ASN A 170 24.04 -52.34 -15.15
CA ASN A 170 23.01 -52.21 -16.21
C ASN A 170 21.78 -51.35 -15.85
N ASP A 171 21.89 -50.39 -14.94
CA ASP A 171 20.79 -49.52 -14.58
C ASP A 171 20.56 -48.45 -15.64
N GLN A 172 19.28 -48.27 -15.95
CA GLN A 172 18.88 -47.52 -17.13
C GLN A 172 18.88 -46.00 -16.91
N ILE A 173 19.01 -45.52 -15.66
CA ILE A 173 19.05 -44.10 -15.32
C ILE A 173 20.14 -43.86 -14.28
N ILE A 174 21.13 -43.03 -14.61
CA ILE A 174 22.26 -42.69 -13.75
C ILE A 174 22.11 -41.25 -13.24
N PRO A 175 21.88 -41.04 -11.93
CA PRO A 175 21.88 -39.70 -11.34
C PRO A 175 23.31 -39.19 -11.10
N PHE A 176 23.51 -37.91 -11.37
CA PHE A 176 24.71 -37.14 -11.10
C PHE A 176 24.36 -35.95 -10.20
N ILE A 177 25.22 -35.68 -9.23
CA ILE A 177 25.17 -34.47 -8.40
C ILE A 177 26.27 -33.55 -8.91
N LEU A 178 25.92 -32.31 -9.26
CA LEU A 178 26.81 -31.29 -9.80
C LEU A 178 26.87 -30.08 -8.85
N GLY A 179 28.07 -29.71 -8.41
CA GLY A 179 28.34 -28.60 -7.49
C GLY A 179 27.87 -28.85 -6.05
N GLY A 180 28.08 -27.86 -5.17
CA GLY A 180 27.81 -27.95 -3.74
C GLY A 180 28.97 -28.53 -2.92
N SER A 181 28.71 -28.94 -1.68
CA SER A 181 29.71 -29.54 -0.79
C SER A 181 29.45 -31.04 -0.60
N LEU A 182 30.49 -31.86 -0.60
CA LEU A 182 30.38 -33.30 -0.40
C LEU A 182 31.36 -33.77 0.69
N LYS A 183 30.85 -34.52 1.67
CA LYS A 183 31.69 -35.27 2.61
C LYS A 183 31.74 -36.72 2.15
N TYR A 184 32.91 -37.17 1.73
CA TYR A 184 33.13 -38.55 1.29
C TYR A 184 34.04 -39.26 2.29
N SER A 185 33.50 -40.30 2.94
CA SER A 185 34.28 -41.14 3.84
C SER A 185 34.20 -42.60 3.39
N ASN A 186 35.34 -43.23 3.15
CA ASN A 186 35.45 -44.64 2.86
C ASN A 186 36.42 -45.29 3.86
N LEU A 187 35.85 -45.99 4.84
CA LEU A 187 36.60 -46.64 5.92
C LEU A 187 37.53 -47.75 5.42
N GLN A 188 37.14 -48.46 4.35
CA GLN A 188 37.93 -49.56 3.79
C GLN A 188 39.28 -49.08 3.23
N PHE A 189 39.30 -47.87 2.68
CA PHE A 189 40.50 -47.28 2.06
C PHE A 189 41.11 -46.14 2.89
N ASN A 190 40.60 -45.89 4.10
CA ASN A 190 41.04 -44.80 4.99
C ASN A 190 41.01 -43.42 4.30
N ILE A 191 39.95 -43.16 3.53
CA ILE A 191 39.73 -41.88 2.86
C ILE A 191 38.65 -41.13 3.63
N ASP A 192 38.97 -39.93 4.11
CA ASP A 192 38.00 -38.98 4.66
C ASP A 192 38.26 -37.62 4.00
N LEU A 193 37.42 -37.29 3.03
CA LEU A 193 37.52 -36.08 2.22
C LEU A 193 36.32 -35.18 2.52
N GLN A 194 36.64 -33.99 3.01
CA GLN A 194 35.70 -32.89 3.05
C GLN A 194 35.94 -32.00 1.82
N MET A 195 35.00 -32.02 0.89
CA MET A 195 35.04 -31.21 -0.32
C MET A 195 34.07 -30.03 -0.18
N ASN A 196 34.60 -28.83 -0.34
CA ASN A 196 33.87 -27.58 -0.29
C ASN A 196 33.17 -27.30 -1.63
N SER A 197 32.22 -26.37 -1.62
CA SER A 197 31.65 -25.81 -2.85
C SER A 197 32.74 -25.19 -3.72
N PHE A 198 32.73 -25.52 -5.01
CA PHE A 198 33.68 -24.98 -5.97
C PHE A 198 33.63 -23.45 -6.04
N ALA A 199 34.79 -22.82 -5.86
CA ALA A 199 34.96 -21.39 -5.96
C ALA A 199 35.17 -20.95 -7.42
N GLY A 200 34.09 -20.97 -8.19
CA GLY A 200 34.14 -20.61 -9.60
C GLY A 200 32.82 -20.84 -10.31
N GLN A 201 32.91 -21.19 -11.60
CA GLN A 201 31.75 -21.50 -12.43
C GLN A 201 31.86 -22.94 -12.92
N ILE A 202 30.74 -23.65 -12.86
CA ILE A 202 30.58 -25.00 -13.41
C ILE A 202 29.53 -24.93 -14.52
N SER A 203 29.83 -25.47 -15.71
CA SER A 203 28.84 -25.68 -16.78
C SER A 203 27.87 -26.79 -16.42
N ASP A 204 26.87 -27.02 -17.28
CA ASP A 204 26.14 -28.28 -17.27
C ASP A 204 27.08 -29.45 -17.62
N LEU A 205 26.63 -30.68 -17.36
CA LEU A 205 27.34 -31.90 -17.76
C LEU A 205 27.20 -32.13 -19.27
N ASP A 206 28.32 -32.30 -19.95
CA ASP A 206 28.41 -32.73 -21.36
C ASP A 206 28.30 -34.26 -21.40
N PHE A 207 27.11 -34.79 -21.67
CA PHE A 207 26.89 -36.21 -21.81
C PHE A 207 27.04 -36.65 -23.27
N ARG A 208 27.92 -37.63 -23.52
CA ARG A 208 28.14 -38.20 -24.86
C ARG A 208 27.96 -39.72 -24.82
N THR A 209 27.01 -40.28 -25.57
CA THR A 209 26.75 -41.73 -25.63
C THR A 209 26.96 -42.31 -27.03
N GLY A 210 27.64 -43.46 -27.14
CA GLY A 210 27.94 -44.12 -28.43
C GLY A 210 29.43 -44.42 -28.62
N SER A 211 29.76 -45.39 -29.49
CA SER A 211 31.15 -45.85 -29.73
C SER A 211 32.10 -44.78 -30.27
N SER A 212 31.59 -43.64 -30.76
CA SER A 212 32.39 -42.49 -31.21
C SER A 212 32.89 -41.58 -30.07
N ASN A 213 32.46 -41.83 -28.84
CA ASN A 213 32.63 -40.89 -27.72
C ASN A 213 33.69 -41.33 -26.70
N PHE A 214 34.27 -42.50 -26.89
CA PHE A 214 35.52 -42.90 -26.26
C PHE A 214 36.69 -42.40 -27.10
N TYR A 215 37.59 -41.63 -26.49
CA TYR A 215 38.78 -41.12 -27.16
C TYR A 215 40.00 -41.88 -26.64
N PRO A 216 40.70 -42.67 -27.48
CA PRO A 216 41.84 -43.48 -27.04
C PRO A 216 43.10 -42.65 -26.78
N ASP A 217 43.19 -41.45 -27.34
CA ASP A 217 44.36 -40.57 -27.26
C ASP A 217 43.98 -39.08 -27.34
N ILE A 218 44.94 -38.22 -26.99
CA ILE A 218 44.81 -36.75 -27.01
C ILE A 218 44.48 -36.20 -28.41
N PRO A 219 45.14 -36.63 -29.51
CA PRO A 219 44.79 -36.16 -30.85
C PRO A 219 43.33 -36.40 -31.24
N THR A 220 42.79 -37.59 -30.94
CA THR A 220 41.40 -37.94 -31.24
C THR A 220 40.43 -37.12 -30.39
N PHE A 221 40.75 -36.89 -29.11
CA PHE A 221 39.96 -36.01 -28.25
C PHE A 221 39.94 -34.57 -28.80
N LEU A 222 41.11 -34.00 -29.11
CA LEU A 222 41.23 -32.63 -29.64
C LEU A 222 40.51 -32.44 -30.97
N SER A 223 40.57 -33.42 -31.90
CA SER A 223 39.86 -33.32 -33.18
C SER A 223 38.34 -33.28 -33.03
N ASN A 224 37.81 -33.78 -31.91
CA ASN A 224 36.37 -33.82 -31.60
C ASN A 224 35.95 -32.75 -30.58
N LEU A 225 36.86 -31.83 -30.20
CA LEU A 225 36.57 -30.72 -29.27
C LEU A 225 36.11 -29.45 -30.01
N TYR A 226 36.38 -29.33 -31.31
CA TYR A 226 36.19 -28.11 -32.13
C TYR A 226 34.74 -27.66 -32.38
N ASP A 227 33.74 -28.41 -31.93
CA ASP A 227 32.34 -27.94 -31.98
C ASP A 227 32.02 -26.92 -30.87
N THR A 228 32.97 -26.57 -29.99
CA THR A 228 32.74 -25.78 -28.76
C THR A 228 32.84 -24.26 -28.94
N ASP A 229 32.62 -23.74 -30.17
CA ASP A 229 32.64 -22.30 -30.51
C ASP A 229 31.40 -21.55 -29.95
N CYS A 230 31.06 -21.83 -28.70
CA CYS A 230 29.91 -21.34 -28.01
C CYS A 230 30.29 -20.01 -27.39
N GLN A 231 29.73 -18.93 -27.93
CA GLN A 231 29.82 -17.62 -27.31
C GLN A 231 28.97 -17.63 -26.03
N ILE A 232 29.61 -18.02 -24.94
CA ILE A 232 29.09 -18.00 -23.60
C ILE A 232 28.79 -16.54 -23.23
N ASN A 233 27.52 -16.15 -23.35
CA ASN A 233 26.98 -14.85 -22.96
C ASN A 233 27.69 -13.67 -23.60
N THR A 234 27.33 -13.35 -24.84
CA THR A 234 27.55 -12.01 -25.36
C THR A 234 26.73 -11.02 -24.56
N CYS A 235 27.31 -9.86 -24.26
CA CYS A 235 26.51 -8.73 -23.80
C CYS A 235 25.37 -8.50 -24.78
N PRO A 236 24.13 -8.28 -24.30
CA PRO A 236 23.06 -7.84 -25.19
C PRO A 236 23.53 -6.57 -25.92
N ALA A 237 23.02 -6.35 -27.14
CA ALA A 237 23.38 -5.19 -27.95
C ALA A 237 23.07 -3.83 -27.27
N THR A 238 22.32 -3.85 -26.16
CA THR A 238 21.98 -2.69 -25.35
C THR A 238 22.60 -2.79 -23.95
N ALA A 239 23.13 -1.66 -23.48
CA ALA A 239 23.64 -1.54 -22.12
C ALA A 239 22.53 -1.91 -21.11
N GLN A 240 22.90 -2.72 -20.11
CA GLN A 240 22.02 -3.08 -19.01
C GLN A 240 22.20 -2.07 -17.89
N THR A 241 21.11 -1.61 -17.28
CA THR A 241 21.16 -0.56 -16.27
C THR A 241 20.34 -0.97 -15.06
N THR A 242 20.92 -0.85 -13.87
CA THR A 242 20.31 -1.15 -12.58
C THR A 242 20.41 0.06 -11.67
N ILE A 243 19.28 0.51 -11.14
CA ILE A 243 19.25 1.58 -10.14
C ILE A 243 19.58 0.97 -8.78
N LEU A 244 20.70 1.39 -8.19
CA LEU A 244 21.10 0.98 -6.84
C LEU A 244 20.28 1.71 -5.78
N ALA A 245 20.08 3.02 -5.96
CA ALA A 245 19.23 3.85 -5.10
C ALA A 245 18.68 5.07 -5.87
N ASN A 246 17.34 5.20 -5.92
CA ASN A 246 16.69 6.41 -6.44
C ASN A 246 16.90 7.60 -5.50
N PHE A 247 16.71 7.36 -4.20
CA PHE A 247 16.99 8.30 -3.14
C PHE A 247 17.48 7.56 -1.91
N TYR A 248 18.49 8.11 -1.25
CA TYR A 248 19.01 7.61 0.00
C TYR A 248 19.53 8.79 0.82
N ASN A 249 19.09 8.92 2.07
CA ASN A 249 19.39 10.05 2.96
C ASN A 249 20.19 9.64 4.21
N GLY A 250 20.96 8.54 4.12
CA GLY A 250 21.69 7.99 5.25
C GLY A 250 20.85 7.05 6.12
N GLY A 251 21.31 6.83 7.35
CA GLY A 251 20.61 6.00 8.36
C GLY A 251 21.03 4.53 8.37
N GLN A 252 20.60 3.75 7.36
CA GLN A 252 20.88 2.31 7.27
C GLN A 252 21.76 1.99 6.07
N ILE A 253 22.65 1.01 6.20
CA ILE A 253 23.49 0.55 5.09
C ILE A 253 22.61 -0.18 4.07
N LEU A 254 22.57 0.30 2.83
CA LEU A 254 21.84 -0.36 1.75
C LEU A 254 22.74 -1.38 1.06
N THR A 255 22.32 -2.66 1.08
CA THR A 255 23.05 -3.74 0.41
C THR A 255 22.40 -4.12 -0.92
N LYS A 256 23.18 -4.16 -2.01
CA LYS A 256 22.74 -4.59 -3.34
C LYS A 256 23.73 -5.58 -3.95
N THR A 257 23.21 -6.56 -4.68
CA THR A 257 24.03 -7.55 -5.40
C THR A 257 23.78 -7.41 -6.90
N ILE A 258 24.84 -7.24 -7.68
CA ILE A 258 24.75 -7.19 -9.15
C ILE A 258 25.78 -8.13 -9.74
N THR A 259 25.35 -9.07 -10.56
CA THR A 259 26.22 -9.84 -11.44
C THR A 259 26.21 -9.21 -12.82
N PHE A 260 27.38 -8.88 -13.35
CA PHE A 260 27.50 -8.37 -14.71
C PHE A 260 28.49 -9.17 -15.55
N TYR A 261 28.34 -8.97 -16.85
CA TYR A 261 29.13 -9.59 -17.92
C TYR A 261 29.79 -8.46 -18.70
N ASN A 262 31.00 -8.69 -19.20
CA ASN A 262 31.95 -7.71 -19.76
C ASN A 262 32.78 -6.97 -18.69
N LYS A 263 34.02 -6.63 -19.04
CA LYS A 263 34.97 -5.84 -18.23
C LYS A 263 34.49 -4.40 -17.98
N ARG A 264 33.42 -3.99 -18.66
CA ARG A 264 33.04 -2.60 -18.82
C ARG A 264 31.74 -2.25 -18.11
N PHE A 265 31.85 -1.33 -17.16
CA PHE A 265 30.70 -0.76 -16.46
C PHE A 265 30.91 0.71 -16.10
N VAL A 266 29.81 1.37 -15.74
CA VAL A 266 29.77 2.76 -15.30
C VAL A 266 28.85 2.85 -14.09
N LEU A 267 29.38 3.41 -13.00
CA LEU A 267 28.64 3.77 -11.79
C LEU A 267 28.54 5.30 -11.72
N PHE A 268 27.34 5.83 -11.56
CA PHE A 268 27.13 7.26 -11.59
C PHE A 268 25.93 7.70 -10.76
N GLY A 269 25.92 8.95 -10.34
CA GLY A 269 24.83 9.50 -9.52
C GLY A 269 25.16 10.85 -8.90
N TRP A 270 24.20 11.41 -8.17
CA TRP A 270 24.39 12.62 -7.37
C TRP A 270 24.63 12.26 -5.90
N ILE A 271 25.56 12.98 -5.28
CA ILE A 271 25.86 12.86 -3.85
C ILE A 271 25.94 14.27 -3.25
N LYS A 272 25.52 14.40 -2.00
CA LYS A 272 25.69 15.59 -1.17
C LYS A 272 25.93 15.15 0.26
N LEU A 273 27.00 15.60 0.92
CA LEU A 273 27.19 15.36 2.35
C LEU A 273 26.48 16.44 3.18
N ASN A 274 26.04 16.07 4.38
CA ASN A 274 25.56 17.04 5.34
C ASN A 274 26.74 17.84 5.90
N GLU A 275 26.49 19.10 6.24
CA GLU A 275 27.47 19.91 6.97
C GLU A 275 27.66 19.34 8.39
N LEU A 276 28.91 19.36 8.88
CA LEU A 276 29.22 18.93 10.24
C LEU A 276 28.85 20.04 11.23
N PRO A 277 28.00 19.77 12.24
CA PRO A 277 27.52 20.81 13.16
C PRO A 277 28.56 21.29 14.21
N ASP A 278 29.69 20.60 14.38
CA ASP A 278 30.68 20.83 15.45
C ASP A 278 32.14 20.74 14.97
N ILE A 279 33.11 21.17 15.82
CA ILE A 279 34.57 20.94 15.69
C ILE A 279 34.88 19.42 15.75
N ARG A 280 34.85 18.74 14.60
CA ARG A 280 35.07 17.29 14.47
C ARG A 280 35.72 16.98 13.12
N SER A 281 36.40 15.85 13.07
CA SER A 281 36.75 15.18 11.82
C SER A 281 35.94 13.91 11.70
N LEU A 282 35.35 13.67 10.53
CA LEU A 282 34.52 12.52 10.23
C LEU A 282 35.01 11.85 8.94
N GLU A 283 35.23 10.54 9.02
CA GLU A 283 35.38 9.68 7.85
C GLU A 283 34.04 8.99 7.59
N THR A 284 33.55 9.10 6.35
CA THR A 284 32.26 8.55 5.95
C THR A 284 32.43 7.67 4.72
N VAL A 285 31.97 6.43 4.77
CA VAL A 285 31.96 5.54 3.59
C VAL A 285 30.69 5.80 2.79
N PHE A 286 30.85 6.22 1.53
CA PHE A 286 29.72 6.38 0.61
C PHE A 286 29.34 5.05 -0.02
N ILE A 287 30.29 4.37 -0.66
CA ILE A 287 30.03 3.08 -1.29
C ILE A 287 31.23 2.15 -1.12
N ARG A 288 30.94 0.90 -0.79
CA ARG A 288 31.88 -0.21 -0.84
C ARG A 288 31.29 -1.33 -1.69
N ALA A 289 31.92 -1.61 -2.82
CA ALA A 289 31.66 -2.82 -3.56
C ALA A 289 32.75 -3.86 -3.28
N THR A 290 32.32 -5.11 -3.13
CA THR A 290 33.21 -6.26 -2.94
C THR A 290 32.84 -7.38 -3.90
N PHE A 291 33.80 -8.22 -4.27
CA PHE A 291 33.51 -9.48 -5.01
C PHE A 291 32.98 -10.58 -4.09
N ARG A 292 33.11 -10.38 -2.78
CA ARG A 292 32.78 -11.34 -1.72
C ARG A 292 31.67 -10.80 -0.83
N LYS A 293 30.68 -11.63 -0.52
CA LYS A 293 29.62 -11.27 0.43
C LYS A 293 30.16 -10.97 1.83
N ILE A 294 31.18 -11.70 2.28
CA ILE A 294 31.87 -11.51 3.56
C ILE A 294 33.29 -10.99 3.26
N TYR A 295 33.63 -9.80 3.76
CA TYR A 295 34.91 -9.14 3.53
C TYR A 295 35.60 -8.77 4.87
N HIS A 296 36.90 -8.51 4.91
CA HIS A 296 37.71 -8.27 6.13
C HIS A 296 38.49 -6.96 6.11
N GLY A 297 38.01 -5.97 5.37
CA GLY A 297 38.53 -4.61 5.49
C GLY A 297 39.76 -4.39 4.65
N ASP A 298 39.91 -5.15 3.55
CA ASP A 298 41.07 -5.16 2.64
C ASP A 298 42.18 -6.09 3.09
N LYS A 299 41.79 -7.28 3.56
CA LYS A 299 42.73 -8.39 3.84
C LYS A 299 42.96 -9.21 2.58
N TYR A 300 41.96 -9.30 1.70
CA TYR A 300 41.94 -10.19 0.55
C TYR A 300 41.58 -9.44 -0.74
N GLN A 301 42.08 -9.93 -1.87
CA GLN A 301 41.81 -9.34 -3.18
C GLN A 301 40.30 -9.30 -3.47
N GLY A 302 39.81 -8.17 -3.98
CA GLY A 302 38.40 -7.95 -4.30
C GLY A 302 37.53 -7.50 -3.13
N GLU A 303 38.07 -7.35 -1.91
CA GLU A 303 37.34 -6.78 -0.77
C GLU A 303 37.18 -5.25 -0.82
N LYS A 304 37.92 -4.60 -1.72
CA LYS A 304 37.74 -3.21 -2.14
C LYS A 304 37.68 -3.16 -3.66
N ALA A 305 36.73 -3.87 -4.25
CA ALA A 305 36.50 -3.80 -5.69
C ALA A 305 36.20 -2.36 -6.12
N LEU A 306 35.45 -1.64 -5.29
CA LEU A 306 35.35 -0.19 -5.29
C LEU A 306 35.16 0.24 -3.84
N TYR A 307 35.95 1.19 -3.36
CA TYR A 307 35.79 1.73 -2.01
C TYR A 307 35.92 3.25 -2.06
N TRP A 308 34.80 3.92 -1.82
CA TRP A 308 34.71 5.37 -1.81
C TRP A 308 34.35 5.85 -0.41
N LYS A 309 35.22 6.69 0.13
CA LYS A 309 34.96 7.43 1.37
C LYS A 309 35.22 8.93 1.22
N TYR A 310 34.62 9.69 2.14
CA TYR A 310 34.80 11.13 2.27
C TYR A 310 35.46 11.46 3.60
N TYR A 311 36.21 12.55 3.59
CA TYR A 311 36.79 13.16 4.76
C TYR A 311 36.14 14.52 4.95
N GLN A 312 35.58 14.76 6.14
CA GLN A 312 35.08 16.07 6.54
C GLN A 312 35.81 16.50 7.80
N SER A 313 36.20 17.78 7.88
CA SER A 313 36.88 18.35 9.04
C SER A 313 36.51 19.82 9.17
N THR A 314 35.96 20.18 10.32
CA THR A 314 35.73 21.59 10.71
C THR A 314 36.93 22.19 11.45
N MET A 315 37.93 21.35 11.79
CA MET A 315 39.17 21.78 12.45
C MET A 315 40.22 22.31 11.48
N ARG A 316 40.35 21.66 10.32
CA ARG A 316 41.32 22.02 9.28
C ARG A 316 40.65 21.86 7.93
N ASP A 317 40.50 22.98 7.23
CA ASP A 317 39.83 22.97 5.94
C ASP A 317 40.55 22.06 4.93
N ASP A 318 41.87 21.94 5.02
CA ASP A 318 42.69 21.09 4.16
C ASP A 318 42.54 19.58 4.39
N ASP A 319 41.87 19.15 5.48
CA ASP A 319 41.58 17.73 5.71
C ASP A 319 40.29 17.27 5.01
N ASN A 320 39.51 18.19 4.41
CA ASN A 320 38.29 17.86 3.67
C ASN A 320 38.62 17.29 2.30
N GLY A 321 37.87 16.28 1.86
CA GLY A 321 38.16 15.61 0.59
C GLY A 321 37.48 14.27 0.41
N PHE A 322 38.02 13.47 -0.50
CA PHE A 322 37.54 12.12 -0.77
C PHE A 322 38.70 11.18 -1.10
N GLU A 323 38.41 9.89 -0.97
CA GLU A 323 39.28 8.81 -1.38
C GLU A 323 38.45 7.77 -2.13
N VAL A 324 38.87 7.45 -3.35
CA VAL A 324 38.32 6.34 -4.14
C VAL A 324 39.44 5.37 -4.41
N SER A 325 39.35 4.17 -3.85
CA SER A 325 40.30 3.09 -4.10
C SER A 325 39.63 1.92 -4.79
N THR A 326 40.41 1.18 -5.55
CA THR A 326 40.01 -0.07 -6.20
C THR A 326 40.99 -1.19 -5.83
N TYR A 327 40.79 -2.36 -6.41
CA TYR A 327 41.68 -3.51 -6.26
C TYR A 327 42.87 -3.39 -7.21
N HIS A 328 44.01 -3.96 -6.80
CA HIS A 328 45.14 -4.24 -7.68
C HIS A 328 44.94 -5.62 -8.26
N ASN A 329 45.14 -5.75 -9.56
CA ASN A 329 45.35 -7.04 -10.17
C ASN A 329 46.82 -7.16 -10.56
N ASP A 330 47.65 -7.67 -9.65
CA ASP A 330 49.00 -8.10 -9.99
C ASP A 330 48.96 -9.60 -10.33
N PRO A 331 49.01 -9.98 -11.63
CA PRO A 331 49.02 -11.38 -12.03
C PRO A 331 50.26 -12.15 -11.53
N GLN A 332 51.29 -11.45 -11.04
CA GLN A 332 52.49 -12.05 -10.44
C GLN A 332 52.43 -12.11 -8.91
N SER A 333 51.46 -11.45 -8.26
CA SER A 333 51.39 -11.41 -6.79
C SER A 333 51.02 -12.77 -6.22
N GLU A 334 51.93 -13.30 -5.42
CA GLU A 334 51.91 -14.66 -4.88
C GLU A 334 50.91 -14.86 -3.73
N ASN A 335 50.22 -13.79 -3.27
CA ASN A 335 49.39 -13.82 -2.08
C ASN A 335 47.95 -13.35 -2.33
N LEU A 336 46.99 -14.21 -1.94
CA LEU A 336 45.57 -13.83 -1.78
C LEU A 336 45.37 -12.78 -0.68
N LYS A 337 46.37 -12.62 0.21
CA LYS A 337 46.44 -11.49 1.15
C LYS A 337 46.91 -10.26 0.40
N TYR A 338 46.01 -9.30 0.29
CA TYR A 338 46.19 -8.09 -0.50
C TYR A 338 45.88 -6.88 0.36
N GLN A 339 46.60 -5.77 0.12
CA GLN A 339 46.30 -4.44 0.63
C GLN A 339 46.31 -3.48 -0.55
N THR A 340 45.31 -2.61 -0.62
CA THR A 340 45.24 -1.51 -1.58
C THR A 340 46.55 -0.73 -1.61
N LEU A 341 47.17 -0.63 -2.79
CA LEU A 341 48.35 0.18 -3.00
C LEU A 341 47.95 1.64 -3.21
N GLU A 342 48.89 2.56 -2.98
CA GLU A 342 48.68 3.99 -3.25
C GLU A 342 48.38 4.24 -4.74
N SER A 343 48.95 3.42 -5.64
CA SER A 343 48.67 3.45 -7.09
C SER A 343 47.22 3.10 -7.45
N ASP A 344 46.51 2.42 -6.55
CA ASP A 344 45.13 1.98 -6.75
C ASP A 344 44.13 2.95 -6.08
N THR A 345 44.61 4.13 -5.67
CA THR A 345 43.86 5.09 -4.85
C THR A 345 43.90 6.50 -5.42
N PHE A 346 42.73 7.08 -5.65
CA PHE A 346 42.55 8.52 -5.85
C PHE A 346 42.28 9.18 -4.49
N LEU A 347 43.30 9.84 -3.92
CA LEU A 347 43.14 10.64 -2.69
C LEU A 347 43.25 12.12 -3.02
N GLN A 348 42.23 12.90 -2.66
CA GLN A 348 42.21 14.35 -2.84
C GLN A 348 41.74 15.02 -1.57
N LYS A 349 42.55 15.92 -1.02
CA LYS A 349 42.27 16.69 0.20
C LYS A 349 42.73 18.13 0.03
N SER A 350 41.87 19.08 0.36
CA SER A 350 42.18 20.51 0.40
C SER A 350 40.96 21.30 0.90
N SER A 351 41.20 22.55 1.31
CA SER A 351 40.15 23.52 1.63
C SER A 351 39.10 23.72 0.53
N TYR A 352 39.44 23.45 -0.75
CA TYR A 352 38.48 23.46 -1.86
C TYR A 352 37.29 22.51 -1.62
N PHE A 353 37.55 21.33 -1.04
CA PHE A 353 36.53 20.29 -0.90
C PHE A 353 35.56 20.54 0.25
N LYS A 354 35.84 21.46 1.17
CA LYS A 354 34.96 21.80 2.28
C LYS A 354 33.53 22.13 1.82
N ASP A 355 33.41 23.01 0.82
CA ASP A 355 32.13 23.37 0.22
C ASP A 355 31.76 22.44 -0.95
N ALA A 356 32.75 21.82 -1.61
CA ALA A 356 32.49 21.02 -2.80
C ALA A 356 31.72 19.73 -2.49
N VAL A 357 32.04 19.06 -1.37
CA VAL A 357 31.40 17.78 -1.00
C VAL A 357 30.09 17.96 -0.23
N THR A 358 29.87 19.11 0.40
CA THR A 358 28.62 19.47 1.11
C THR A 358 27.54 20.04 0.18
N PHE A 359 27.91 20.36 -1.05
CA PHE A 359 26.99 20.65 -2.15
C PHE A 359 26.79 19.42 -3.04
N TRP A 360 25.71 19.44 -3.83
CA TRP A 360 25.45 18.41 -4.83
C TRP A 360 26.61 18.33 -5.82
N HIS A 361 27.16 17.13 -5.97
CA HIS A 361 28.15 16.81 -6.98
C HIS A 361 27.76 15.53 -7.70
N TRP A 362 27.96 15.54 -9.02
CA TRP A 362 27.68 14.43 -9.90
C TRP A 362 28.97 13.69 -10.17
N PHE A 363 28.95 12.37 -10.06
CA PHE A 363 30.11 11.58 -10.42
C PHE A 363 29.79 10.55 -11.49
N VAL A 364 30.85 10.19 -12.21
CA VAL A 364 30.87 9.08 -13.18
C VAL A 364 32.17 8.31 -12.93
N TYR A 365 32.06 7.11 -12.38
CA TYR A 365 33.13 6.14 -12.26
C TYR A 365 32.98 5.11 -13.39
N GLN A 366 33.92 5.06 -14.32
CA GLN A 366 33.93 4.14 -15.45
C GLN A 366 35.09 3.16 -15.30
N GLU A 367 34.81 1.90 -15.56
CA GLU A 367 35.77 0.81 -15.52
C GLU A 367 35.73 0.02 -16.83
N GLY A 368 36.85 -0.55 -17.26
CA GLY A 368 36.92 -1.29 -18.52
C GLY A 368 37.07 -0.44 -19.77
N LEU A 369 37.60 0.78 -19.65
CA LEU A 369 37.94 1.62 -20.81
C LEU A 369 39.18 1.07 -21.55
N PRO A 370 39.42 1.47 -22.83
CA PRO A 370 40.59 1.03 -23.59
C PRO A 370 41.91 1.21 -22.82
N ASN A 371 42.77 0.19 -22.88
CA ASN A 371 44.02 0.07 -22.09
C ASN A 371 43.80 -0.13 -20.59
N SER A 372 42.75 -0.87 -20.20
CA SER A 372 42.52 -1.24 -18.80
C SER A 372 42.37 0.00 -17.89
N LYS A 373 41.76 1.08 -18.42
CA LYS A 373 41.67 2.36 -17.70
C LYS A 373 40.42 2.42 -16.82
N ILE A 374 40.60 2.96 -15.62
CA ILE A 374 39.55 3.45 -14.73
C ILE A 374 39.54 4.97 -14.82
N GLU A 375 38.36 5.55 -15.00
CA GLU A 375 38.18 6.99 -15.04
C GLU A 375 37.12 7.43 -14.05
N LEU A 376 37.47 8.38 -13.18
CA LEU A 376 36.55 9.02 -12.23
C LEU A 376 36.40 10.49 -12.63
N ASN A 377 35.19 10.88 -13.02
CA ASN A 377 34.84 12.27 -13.27
C ASN A 377 33.89 12.76 -12.19
N ILE A 378 34.16 13.92 -11.59
CA ILE A 378 33.29 14.53 -10.59
C ILE A 378 33.03 15.98 -10.97
N TYR A 379 31.76 16.30 -11.20
CA TYR A 379 31.27 17.66 -11.39
C TYR A 379 30.77 18.22 -10.06
N PHE A 380 31.42 19.26 -9.55
CA PHE A 380 31.06 19.89 -8.28
C PHE A 380 30.11 21.07 -8.49
N GLY A 381 28.87 20.95 -8.02
CA GLY A 381 27.81 21.94 -8.26
C GLY A 381 28.10 23.33 -7.67
N SER A 382 28.80 23.40 -6.54
CA SER A 382 29.16 24.68 -5.90
C SER A 382 30.14 25.52 -6.71
N LYS A 383 31.04 24.89 -7.47
CA LYS A 383 32.09 25.55 -8.25
C LYS A 383 31.84 25.50 -9.76
N LYS A 384 30.90 24.65 -10.19
CA LYS A 384 30.53 24.40 -11.59
C LYS A 384 31.70 23.91 -12.45
N GLU A 385 32.63 23.19 -11.83
CA GLU A 385 33.79 22.60 -12.49
C GLU A 385 33.74 21.07 -12.46
N GLU A 386 34.39 20.45 -13.44
CA GLU A 386 34.54 19.00 -13.54
C GLU A 386 36.01 18.63 -13.33
N LEU A 387 36.28 17.72 -12.40
CA LEU A 387 37.60 17.15 -12.15
C LEU A 387 37.61 15.70 -12.65
N SER A 388 38.71 15.30 -13.29
CA SER A 388 38.88 13.96 -13.87
C SER A 388 40.14 13.30 -13.34
N TYR A 389 40.03 12.03 -12.97
CA TYR A 389 41.10 11.20 -12.43
C TYR A 389 41.16 9.90 -13.20
N GLN A 390 42.37 9.40 -13.45
CA GLN A 390 42.59 8.18 -14.23
C GLN A 390 43.62 7.29 -13.57
N MET A 391 43.36 5.98 -13.58
CA MET A 391 44.33 4.94 -13.21
C MET A 391 44.18 3.74 -14.16
N THR A 392 45.13 2.81 -14.12
CA THR A 392 45.13 1.62 -14.98
C THR A 392 45.07 0.36 -14.11
N GLN A 393 44.11 -0.52 -14.37
CA GLN A 393 43.90 -1.78 -13.65
C GLN A 393 43.34 -2.86 -14.57
N ASP A 394 43.79 -4.11 -14.41
CA ASP A 394 43.20 -5.21 -15.18
C ASP A 394 41.83 -5.63 -14.64
N HIS A 395 40.84 -5.63 -15.53
CA HIS A 395 39.43 -5.82 -15.18
C HIS A 395 38.94 -7.26 -15.35
N TYR A 396 38.06 -7.68 -14.44
CA TYR A 396 37.38 -8.98 -14.51
C TYR A 396 36.20 -8.94 -15.48
N GLU A 397 36.05 -9.98 -16.31
CA GLU A 397 35.01 -10.06 -17.35
C GLU A 397 33.62 -10.42 -16.82
N LYS A 398 33.56 -11.22 -15.75
CA LYS A 398 32.31 -11.69 -15.15
C LYS A 398 32.50 -11.79 -13.65
N VAL A 399 31.78 -10.94 -12.94
CA VAL A 399 31.95 -10.76 -11.50
C VAL A 399 30.64 -10.31 -10.87
N THR A 400 30.45 -10.71 -9.62
CA THR A 400 29.32 -10.27 -8.79
C THR A 400 29.82 -9.21 -7.82
N TYR A 401 29.23 -8.03 -7.89
CA TYR A 401 29.48 -6.94 -6.96
C TYR A 401 28.46 -6.96 -5.84
N TYR A 402 28.95 -6.97 -4.60
CA TYR A 402 28.18 -6.78 -3.38
C TYR A 402 28.38 -5.33 -2.92
N PHE A 403 27.46 -4.45 -3.29
CA PHE A 403 27.46 -3.05 -2.90
C PHE A 403 26.92 -2.88 -1.48
N ASN A 404 27.64 -2.10 -0.67
CA ASN A 404 27.20 -1.54 0.60
C ASN A 404 27.23 -0.02 0.42
N ILE A 405 26.06 0.63 0.47
CA ILE A 405 25.89 2.05 0.22
C ILE A 405 25.51 2.73 1.54
N GLY A 406 26.15 3.86 1.83
CA GLY A 406 25.91 4.64 3.03
C GLY A 406 26.58 4.11 4.30
N GLY A 407 27.69 3.38 4.13
CA GLY A 407 28.47 2.80 5.20
C GLY A 407 28.90 1.38 4.85
N ASP A 408 29.69 0.80 5.74
CA ASP A 408 30.07 -0.61 5.67
C ASP A 408 30.08 -1.22 7.08
N LYS A 409 30.54 -2.47 7.22
CA LYS A 409 30.54 -3.13 8.52
C LYS A 409 31.55 -2.54 9.53
N PHE A 410 32.54 -1.77 9.06
CA PHE A 410 33.58 -1.15 9.88
C PHE A 410 33.22 0.30 10.23
N ILE A 411 32.75 1.06 9.24
CA ILE A 411 32.37 2.46 9.38
C ILE A 411 30.87 2.56 9.12
N LYS A 412 30.11 2.58 10.23
CA LYS A 412 28.65 2.75 10.22
C LYS A 412 28.34 4.23 10.26
N GLY A 413 27.66 4.73 9.24
CA GLY A 413 27.16 6.10 9.22
C GLY A 413 27.58 6.83 7.95
N PHE A 414 26.58 7.14 7.13
CA PHE A 414 26.67 8.11 6.07
C PHE A 414 25.74 9.27 6.39
N SER A 415 26.32 10.47 6.47
CA SER A 415 25.58 11.71 6.71
C SER A 415 25.52 12.50 5.42
N GLY A 416 24.50 12.23 4.62
CA GLY A 416 24.31 12.88 3.33
C GLY A 416 23.11 12.34 2.57
N GLU A 417 22.96 12.83 1.36
CA GLU A 417 21.95 12.43 0.40
C GLU A 417 22.58 11.90 -0.89
N VAL A 418 21.94 10.89 -1.47
CA VAL A 418 22.31 10.27 -2.73
C VAL A 418 21.06 10.19 -3.60
N ARG A 419 21.18 10.57 -4.88
CA ARG A 419 20.07 10.53 -5.85
C ARG A 419 20.51 9.87 -7.15
N ASN A 420 19.64 9.04 -7.71
CA ASN A 420 19.82 8.37 -9.00
C ASN A 420 21.14 7.57 -9.11
N LEU A 421 21.55 6.91 -8.02
CA LEU A 421 22.74 6.06 -8.03
C LEU A 421 22.48 4.85 -8.92
N THR A 422 23.18 4.80 -10.04
CA THR A 422 22.91 3.89 -11.15
C THR A 422 24.16 3.15 -11.55
N PHE A 423 24.03 1.84 -11.75
CA PHE A 423 25.07 0.95 -12.24
C PHE A 423 24.69 0.45 -13.64
N SER A 424 25.50 0.75 -14.65
CA SER A 424 25.29 0.37 -16.04
C SER A 424 26.44 -0.47 -16.55
N PHE A 425 26.17 -1.59 -17.22
CA PHE A 425 27.18 -2.50 -17.76
C PHE A 425 26.82 -2.94 -19.18
N CYS A 426 27.70 -3.70 -19.84
CA CYS A 426 27.53 -4.07 -21.25
C CYS A 426 27.46 -2.85 -22.20
N GLN A 427 28.23 -1.81 -21.89
CA GLN A 427 28.27 -0.61 -22.75
C GLN A 427 29.09 -0.88 -24.02
N LEU A 428 28.54 -0.46 -25.17
CA LEU A 428 29.24 -0.55 -26.46
C LEU A 428 30.19 0.63 -26.69
N ASN A 429 29.89 1.80 -26.10
CA ASN A 429 30.58 3.07 -26.36
C ASN A 429 31.17 3.68 -25.09
N ASP A 430 32.18 4.53 -25.26
CA ASP A 430 32.86 5.35 -24.22
C ASP A 430 32.08 6.60 -23.80
N ASP A 431 30.81 6.69 -24.17
CA ASP A 431 29.98 7.85 -23.87
C ASP A 431 29.71 7.96 -22.37
N LYS A 432 30.09 9.10 -21.78
CA LYS A 432 29.80 9.41 -20.38
C LYS A 432 28.29 9.64 -20.21
N PRO A 433 27.64 9.06 -19.19
CA PRO A 433 26.26 9.36 -18.88
C PRO A 433 26.09 10.85 -18.60
N LYS A 434 25.08 11.45 -19.22
CA LYS A 434 24.71 12.84 -18.94
C LYS A 434 24.22 12.96 -17.50
N ARG A 435 24.50 14.11 -16.88
CA ARG A 435 23.98 14.46 -15.55
C ARG A 435 22.46 14.30 -15.51
N TYR A 436 21.95 13.55 -14.52
CA TYR A 436 20.51 13.45 -14.30
C TYR A 436 19.99 14.72 -13.63
N CYS A 437 19.50 15.65 -14.43
CA CYS A 437 18.84 16.85 -13.93
C CYS A 437 17.34 16.62 -13.73
N HIS A 438 16.69 17.49 -12.95
CA HIS A 438 15.24 17.59 -12.96
C HIS A 438 14.75 17.76 -14.41
N TYR A 439 13.62 17.16 -14.78
CA TYR A 439 13.15 17.09 -16.17
C TYR A 439 12.97 18.47 -16.82
N SER A 440 12.78 19.53 -16.02
CA SER A 440 12.67 20.92 -16.49
C SER A 440 14.01 21.55 -16.88
N CYS A 441 15.13 21.01 -16.41
CA CYS A 441 16.47 21.55 -16.64
C CYS A 441 17.16 20.83 -17.82
N ASN A 442 17.93 21.57 -18.62
CA ASN A 442 18.84 20.99 -19.61
C ASN A 442 20.16 20.56 -18.96
N THR A 443 20.72 21.46 -18.16
CA THR A 443 21.87 21.24 -17.29
C THR A 443 21.58 21.78 -15.90
N CYS A 444 22.27 21.25 -14.90
CA CYS A 444 21.98 21.51 -13.50
C CYS A 444 23.24 21.41 -12.64
N PHE A 445 23.19 22.05 -11.48
CA PHE A 445 24.20 21.93 -10.43
C PHE A 445 23.73 21.02 -9.27
N GLY A 446 22.59 20.36 -9.44
CA GLY A 446 22.01 19.39 -8.52
C GLY A 446 20.75 18.74 -9.12
N PRO A 447 20.20 17.69 -8.48
CA PRO A 447 19.10 16.90 -9.04
C PRO A 447 17.70 17.53 -8.87
N ASN A 448 17.54 18.50 -7.98
CA ASN A 448 16.25 19.10 -7.63
C ASN A 448 15.79 20.16 -8.64
N GLU A 449 14.51 20.52 -8.58
CA GLU A 449 13.87 21.50 -9.47
C GLU A 449 14.47 22.90 -9.38
N ASP A 450 15.02 23.26 -8.22
CA ASP A 450 15.66 24.53 -7.89
C ASP A 450 17.18 24.55 -8.15
N HIS A 451 17.70 23.58 -8.90
CA HIS A 451 19.12 23.48 -9.25
C HIS A 451 19.41 23.53 -10.76
N CYS A 452 18.51 24.09 -11.56
CA CYS A 452 18.72 24.32 -12.99
C CYS A 452 19.79 25.38 -13.25
N ILE A 453 20.68 25.12 -14.22
CA ILE A 453 21.59 26.11 -14.81
C ILE A 453 20.95 26.73 -16.05
N ASP A 454 20.30 25.91 -16.88
CA ASP A 454 19.57 26.30 -18.07
C ASP A 454 18.35 25.37 -18.28
N CYS A 455 17.37 25.86 -19.06
CA CYS A 455 16.15 25.10 -19.35
C CYS A 455 16.28 24.36 -20.69
N VAL A 456 15.53 23.26 -20.85
CA VAL A 456 15.54 22.41 -22.07
C VAL A 456 15.31 23.27 -23.33
N PRO A 457 16.21 23.24 -24.33
CA PRO A 457 16.15 24.12 -25.51
C PRO A 457 14.84 24.06 -26.29
N GLN A 458 14.29 22.84 -26.42
CA GLN A 458 13.01 22.60 -27.11
C GLN A 458 11.80 23.15 -26.34
N ALA A 459 11.99 23.51 -25.07
CA ALA A 459 11.00 24.15 -24.21
C ALA A 459 11.27 25.65 -23.98
N ILE A 460 12.32 26.26 -24.53
CA ILE A 460 12.68 27.68 -24.26
C ILE A 460 11.56 28.67 -24.59
N SER A 461 10.66 28.35 -25.53
CA SER A 461 9.48 29.19 -25.80
C SER A 461 8.38 29.08 -24.73
N LYS A 462 8.49 28.12 -23.81
CA LYS A 462 7.44 27.77 -22.83
C LYS A 462 7.96 27.61 -21.39
N ARG A 463 9.28 27.53 -21.17
CA ARG A 463 9.96 27.58 -19.87
C ARG A 463 10.98 28.71 -19.89
N SER A 464 11.05 29.48 -18.81
CA SER A 464 12.05 30.54 -18.63
C SER A 464 12.78 30.32 -17.31
N LEU A 465 14.11 30.39 -17.30
CA LEU A 465 14.89 30.27 -16.08
C LEU A 465 14.51 31.41 -15.12
N ASN A 466 13.95 31.07 -13.96
CA ASN A 466 13.63 32.02 -12.90
C ASN A 466 14.53 31.72 -11.69
N GLY A 467 15.61 32.47 -11.54
CA GLY A 467 16.65 32.13 -10.57
C GLY A 467 17.34 30.82 -10.93
N THR A 468 17.02 29.75 -10.21
CA THR A 468 17.61 28.41 -10.37
C THR A 468 16.59 27.31 -10.68
N TYR A 469 15.34 27.67 -10.99
CA TYR A 469 14.32 26.71 -11.45
C TYR A 469 13.78 27.10 -12.83
N CYS A 470 13.24 26.12 -13.56
CA CYS A 470 12.74 26.28 -14.93
C CYS A 470 11.22 26.13 -15.00
N PRO A 471 10.43 27.07 -14.44
CA PRO A 471 8.97 26.98 -14.48
C PRO A 471 8.43 27.17 -15.90
N CYS A 472 7.22 26.66 -16.11
CA CYS A 472 6.43 27.02 -17.29
C CYS A 472 6.05 28.50 -17.25
N ILE A 473 6.10 29.19 -18.39
CA ILE A 473 5.63 30.57 -18.51
C ILE A 473 4.11 30.63 -18.22
N PRO A 474 3.55 31.78 -17.82
CA PRO A 474 2.18 31.85 -17.26
C PRO A 474 1.03 31.28 -18.09
N THR A 475 1.20 31.07 -19.41
CA THR A 475 0.21 30.49 -20.32
C THR A 475 0.28 28.97 -20.46
N TYR A 476 1.23 28.31 -19.80
CA TYR A 476 1.47 26.87 -19.87
C TYR A 476 1.46 26.25 -18.46
N LEU A 477 1.21 24.95 -18.39
CA LEU A 477 1.24 24.15 -17.16
C LEU A 477 2.39 23.15 -17.23
N ASP A 478 2.97 22.93 -16.05
CA ASP A 478 3.89 21.82 -15.82
C ASP A 478 3.08 20.55 -15.59
N VAL A 479 3.35 19.50 -16.36
CA VAL A 479 2.63 18.22 -16.31
C VAL A 479 3.54 17.07 -15.87
N GLY A 480 4.71 17.39 -15.28
CA GLY A 480 5.69 16.37 -14.89
C GLY A 480 6.62 15.92 -16.03
N GLU A 481 6.62 16.64 -17.16
CA GLU A 481 7.34 16.28 -18.38
C GLU A 481 8.32 17.38 -18.83
N PRO A 482 9.36 17.06 -19.63
CA PRO A 482 10.33 18.04 -20.14
C PRO A 482 9.71 19.22 -20.90
N TYR A 483 8.49 19.06 -21.42
CA TYR A 483 7.74 20.08 -22.14
C TYR A 483 6.56 20.60 -21.32
N CYS A 484 6.28 21.90 -21.41
CA CYS A 484 5.05 22.47 -20.85
C CYS A 484 3.89 22.32 -21.84
N GLN A 485 2.72 21.96 -21.31
CA GLN A 485 1.49 21.90 -22.09
C GLN A 485 0.71 23.21 -21.95
N SER A 486 0.03 23.65 -23.02
CA SER A 486 -0.74 24.90 -22.94
C SER A 486 -1.83 24.76 -21.88
N LYS A 487 -2.03 25.79 -21.04
CA LYS A 487 -3.17 25.82 -20.10
C LYS A 487 -4.48 25.48 -20.81
N PHE A 488 -4.63 25.94 -22.05
CA PHE A 488 -5.79 25.68 -22.90
C PHE A 488 -5.93 24.22 -23.36
N GLN A 489 -4.82 23.49 -23.54
CA GLN A 489 -4.86 22.07 -23.92
C GLN A 489 -5.12 21.17 -22.70
N VAL A 490 -4.53 21.49 -21.56
CA VAL A 490 -4.62 20.68 -20.33
C VAL A 490 -5.93 20.88 -19.60
N LEU A 491 -6.34 22.14 -19.41
CA LEU A 491 -7.58 22.46 -18.69
C LEU A 491 -8.82 22.35 -19.58
N GLY A 492 -8.62 21.99 -20.86
CA GLY A 492 -9.57 22.24 -21.92
C GLY A 492 -9.79 23.76 -22.10
N GLY A 493 -9.99 24.21 -23.33
CA GLY A 493 -10.72 25.47 -23.47
C GLY A 493 -12.09 25.26 -22.84
N ILE A 494 -12.41 25.96 -21.74
CA ILE A 494 -13.81 26.07 -21.32
C ILE A 494 -14.51 26.80 -22.46
N ASN A 495 -15.08 26.04 -23.40
CA ASN A 495 -16.02 26.57 -24.36
C ASN A 495 -17.32 26.78 -23.58
N ILE A 496 -17.44 27.97 -22.97
CA ILE A 496 -18.73 28.47 -22.52
C ILE A 496 -19.52 28.76 -23.80
N GLN A 497 -20.28 27.78 -24.28
CA GLN A 497 -21.36 28.05 -25.23
C GLN A 497 -22.54 28.59 -24.44
N GLU A 498 -22.54 29.90 -24.19
CA GLU A 498 -23.77 30.62 -23.84
C GLU A 498 -24.71 30.54 -25.04
N GLY A 499 -25.68 29.63 -24.98
CA GLY A 499 -26.81 29.68 -25.88
C GLY A 499 -27.58 30.98 -25.62
N LEU A 500 -27.51 31.92 -26.56
CA LEU A 500 -28.41 33.08 -26.61
C LEU A 500 -29.84 32.57 -26.76
N ILE A 501 -30.54 32.35 -25.64
CA ILE A 501 -31.99 32.15 -25.63
C ILE A 501 -32.58 33.56 -25.78
N SER A 502 -32.77 34.00 -27.02
CA SER A 502 -33.55 35.20 -27.30
C SER A 502 -35.03 34.89 -27.08
N ASP A 503 -35.48 34.98 -25.83
CA ASP A 503 -36.89 34.83 -25.51
C ASP A 503 -37.69 36.02 -26.05
N THR A 504 -38.22 35.85 -27.26
CA THR A 504 -39.12 36.82 -27.91
C THR A 504 -40.59 36.51 -27.62
N SER A 505 -40.88 35.50 -26.79
CA SER A 505 -42.24 35.01 -26.56
C SER A 505 -43.06 35.87 -25.59
N GLY A 506 -42.37 36.59 -24.69
CA GLY A 506 -43.00 37.34 -23.60
C GLY A 506 -43.46 36.48 -22.42
N CYS A 507 -43.17 35.18 -22.43
CA CYS A 507 -43.43 34.26 -21.31
C CYS A 507 -42.24 34.21 -20.32
N GLN A 508 -42.43 33.60 -19.15
CA GLN A 508 -41.34 33.45 -18.18
C GLN A 508 -40.37 32.35 -18.61
N ARG A 509 -39.15 32.36 -18.03
CA ARG A 509 -38.17 31.29 -18.26
C ARG A 509 -38.78 29.94 -17.90
N ASN A 510 -38.60 28.93 -18.77
CA ASN A 510 -39.24 27.61 -18.70
C ASN A 510 -40.74 27.57 -19.07
N GLN A 511 -41.23 28.63 -19.73
CA GLN A 511 -42.57 28.66 -20.31
C GLN A 511 -42.50 28.88 -21.82
N PHE A 512 -43.58 28.48 -22.51
CA PHE A 512 -43.76 28.69 -23.93
C PHE A 512 -45.12 29.35 -24.23
N LEU A 513 -45.14 30.13 -25.30
CA LEU A 513 -46.31 30.85 -25.78
C LEU A 513 -47.21 29.93 -26.61
N VAL A 514 -48.49 29.91 -26.26
CA VAL A 514 -49.56 29.23 -27.00
C VAL A 514 -50.56 30.25 -27.48
N LYS A 515 -50.89 30.25 -28.77
CA LYS A 515 -51.93 31.12 -29.35
C LYS A 515 -53.17 30.32 -29.70
N MET A 516 -54.28 30.57 -29.02
CA MET A 516 -55.57 29.93 -29.27
C MET A 516 -56.67 30.98 -29.40
N ASN A 517 -57.36 31.02 -30.55
CA ASN A 517 -58.44 31.97 -30.85
C ASN A 517 -58.02 33.44 -30.60
N ASP A 518 -56.86 33.84 -31.14
CA ASP A 518 -56.25 35.18 -30.98
C ASP A 518 -55.86 35.59 -29.55
N ILE A 519 -56.00 34.69 -28.56
CA ILE A 519 -55.56 34.90 -27.18
C ILE A 519 -54.23 34.16 -26.97
N SER A 520 -53.26 34.85 -26.38
CA SER A 520 -51.95 34.33 -25.99
C SER A 520 -51.96 33.80 -24.55
N TYR A 521 -51.45 32.59 -24.35
CA TYR A 521 -51.27 31.95 -23.04
C TYR A 521 -49.80 31.57 -22.87
N CYS A 522 -49.27 31.64 -21.65
CA CYS A 522 -47.97 31.07 -21.30
C CYS A 522 -48.20 29.78 -20.53
N LEU A 523 -47.64 28.67 -21.01
CA LEU A 523 -47.69 27.36 -20.37
C LEU A 523 -46.29 26.92 -19.96
N ASP A 524 -46.18 26.19 -18.85
CA ASP A 524 -44.92 25.62 -18.41
C ASP A 524 -44.48 24.51 -19.36
N CYS A 525 -43.18 24.47 -19.68
CA CYS A 525 -42.60 23.34 -20.41
C CYS A 525 -42.74 22.05 -19.59
N PRO A 526 -43.04 20.89 -20.20
CA PRO A 526 -43.31 19.64 -19.47
C PRO A 526 -42.09 19.02 -18.77
N GLY A 527 -40.91 19.64 -18.88
CA GLY A 527 -39.67 19.18 -18.26
C GLY A 527 -39.48 19.69 -16.84
N ALA A 528 -39.23 18.78 -15.91
CA ALA A 528 -38.77 19.15 -14.57
C ALA A 528 -37.33 19.68 -14.64
N ILE A 529 -37.09 20.84 -14.02
CA ILE A 529 -35.74 21.23 -13.61
C ILE A 529 -35.47 20.48 -12.31
N THR A 530 -34.70 19.40 -12.39
CA THR A 530 -34.26 18.65 -11.21
C THR A 530 -32.80 18.94 -10.93
N SER A 531 -32.32 18.63 -9.72
CA SER A 531 -30.90 18.66 -9.39
C SER A 531 -30.04 17.72 -10.27
N TYR A 532 -30.67 16.81 -11.02
CA TYR A 532 -30.01 15.78 -11.82
C TYR A 532 -30.15 15.98 -13.33
N GLY A 533 -30.95 16.96 -13.79
CA GLY A 533 -31.15 17.21 -15.22
C GLY A 533 -32.31 18.15 -15.57
N LEU A 534 -32.27 18.64 -16.82
CA LEU A 534 -33.31 19.41 -17.51
C LEU A 534 -33.93 18.53 -18.60
N TYR A 535 -35.21 18.20 -18.46
CA TYR A 535 -35.91 17.38 -19.44
C TYR A 535 -36.62 18.25 -20.49
N CYS A 536 -36.76 17.78 -21.73
CA CYS A 536 -37.48 18.47 -22.82
C CYS A 536 -37.00 19.90 -23.11
N ILE A 537 -35.70 20.06 -23.40
CA ILE A 537 -35.12 21.38 -23.66
C ILE A 537 -35.66 22.02 -24.96
N ASP A 538 -36.25 21.24 -25.87
CA ASP A 538 -36.85 21.71 -27.12
C ASP A 538 -37.89 22.82 -26.90
N CYS A 539 -38.67 22.70 -25.82
CA CYS A 539 -39.68 23.68 -25.43
C CYS A 539 -39.05 25.01 -24.98
N VAL A 540 -37.92 24.92 -24.26
CA VAL A 540 -37.16 26.09 -23.78
C VAL A 540 -36.42 26.78 -24.93
N TYR A 541 -35.93 26.02 -25.93
CA TYR A 541 -35.25 26.60 -27.10
C TYR A 541 -36.19 27.24 -28.11
N ASN A 542 -37.45 26.79 -28.20
CA ASN A 542 -38.40 27.30 -29.18
C ASN A 542 -39.71 27.79 -28.53
N PRO A 543 -39.66 28.73 -27.56
CA PRO A 543 -40.82 29.07 -26.73
C PRO A 543 -41.97 29.70 -27.54
N THR A 544 -41.73 30.24 -28.72
CA THR A 544 -42.77 30.85 -29.57
C THR A 544 -43.49 29.87 -30.50
N THR A 545 -42.88 28.72 -30.81
CA THR A 545 -43.33 27.82 -31.89
C THR A 545 -43.49 26.37 -31.46
N TRP A 546 -42.93 25.96 -30.31
CA TRP A 546 -42.98 24.57 -29.85
C TRP A 546 -44.42 24.03 -29.74
N TYR A 547 -45.39 24.86 -29.36
CA TYR A 547 -46.81 24.47 -29.28
C TYR A 547 -47.42 23.96 -30.60
N GLN A 548 -46.81 24.27 -31.74
CA GLN A 548 -47.27 23.81 -33.06
C GLN A 548 -46.93 22.33 -33.30
N ASN A 549 -45.84 21.86 -32.68
CA ASN A 549 -45.45 20.46 -32.68
C ASN A 549 -44.79 20.12 -31.33
N PRO A 550 -45.59 19.96 -30.27
CA PRO A 550 -45.10 19.88 -28.89
C PRO A 550 -44.48 18.51 -28.59
N ILE A 551 -43.29 18.30 -29.15
CA ILE A 551 -42.51 17.07 -29.00
C ILE A 551 -41.20 17.35 -28.26
N CYS A 552 -40.88 16.48 -27.31
CA CYS A 552 -39.60 16.50 -26.60
C CYS A 552 -38.63 15.52 -27.24
N THR A 553 -37.51 16.03 -27.74
CA THR A 553 -36.46 15.27 -28.44
C THR A 553 -35.09 15.38 -27.78
N ILE A 554 -34.87 16.31 -26.84
CA ILE A 554 -33.57 16.56 -26.21
C ILE A 554 -33.73 16.74 -24.69
N ASP A 555 -32.82 16.12 -23.93
CA ASP A 555 -32.63 16.33 -22.48
C ASP A 555 -31.18 16.74 -22.17
N TYR A 556 -30.97 17.43 -21.05
CA TYR A 556 -29.66 17.70 -20.45
C TYR A 556 -29.54 16.98 -19.10
N LEU A 557 -28.62 16.01 -18.98
CA LEU A 557 -28.48 15.16 -17.80
C LEU A 557 -27.12 15.34 -17.11
N MET A 558 -27.10 15.32 -15.78
CA MET A 558 -25.86 15.35 -15.01
C MET A 558 -25.16 13.97 -15.10
N PRO A 559 -23.87 13.91 -15.47
CA PRO A 559 -23.15 12.64 -15.53
C PRO A 559 -22.99 12.03 -14.12
N MET A 560 -23.16 10.71 -13.98
CA MET A 560 -23.09 10.00 -12.69
C MET A 560 -21.65 9.74 -12.18
N THR A 561 -20.63 10.13 -12.94
CA THR A 561 -19.22 9.89 -12.59
C THR A 561 -18.52 11.22 -12.35
N ASP A 562 -17.79 11.34 -11.24
CA ASP A 562 -17.01 12.52 -10.82
C ASP A 562 -15.90 12.98 -11.79
N SER A 563 -15.81 12.38 -12.99
CA SER A 563 -14.66 12.47 -13.90
C SER A 563 -14.95 13.15 -15.24
N THR A 564 -16.00 13.98 -15.37
CA THR A 564 -16.31 14.64 -16.66
C THR A 564 -16.35 16.16 -16.56
N ASP A 565 -15.81 16.82 -17.58
CA ASP A 565 -15.64 18.28 -17.70
C ASP A 565 -16.95 19.10 -17.92
N TYR A 566 -18.12 18.50 -17.77
CA TYR A 566 -19.42 19.13 -18.05
C TYR A 566 -20.41 18.95 -16.89
N ILE A 567 -21.11 20.02 -16.50
CA ILE A 567 -22.19 19.98 -15.48
C ILE A 567 -23.42 19.23 -16.01
N PHE A 568 -23.75 19.39 -17.29
CA PHE A 568 -24.80 18.64 -17.97
C PHE A 568 -24.31 18.14 -19.33
N THR A 569 -24.71 16.93 -19.69
CA THR A 569 -24.45 16.32 -20.98
C THR A 569 -25.72 16.32 -21.82
N ARG A 570 -25.61 16.72 -23.09
CA ARG A 570 -26.70 16.65 -24.05
C ARG A 570 -27.04 15.20 -24.36
N ARG A 571 -28.26 14.79 -24.05
CA ARG A 571 -28.84 13.52 -24.49
C ARG A 571 -29.94 13.78 -25.50
N ASP A 572 -29.65 13.55 -26.77
CA ASP A 572 -30.69 13.44 -27.79
C ASP A 572 -31.51 12.17 -27.49
N ARG A 573 -32.82 12.32 -27.29
CA ARG A 573 -33.74 11.20 -27.09
C ARG A 573 -33.78 10.35 -28.36
N LYS A 574 -33.91 9.03 -28.23
CA LYS A 574 -34.24 8.20 -29.38
C LYS A 574 -35.70 8.43 -29.74
N GLN A 575 -36.06 8.21 -31.01
CA GLN A 575 -37.43 8.39 -31.50
C GLN A 575 -38.50 7.64 -30.68
N LYS A 576 -38.15 6.47 -30.11
CA LYS A 576 -39.02 5.71 -29.19
C LYS A 576 -39.31 6.45 -27.88
N ASP A 577 -38.38 7.29 -27.42
CA ASP A 577 -38.43 8.03 -26.15
C ASP A 577 -39.00 9.45 -26.31
N TYR A 578 -39.40 9.85 -27.53
CA TYR A 578 -40.01 11.15 -27.77
C TYR A 578 -41.33 11.29 -27.03
N GLU A 579 -41.57 12.40 -26.35
CA GLU A 579 -42.86 12.63 -25.69
C GLU A 579 -43.62 13.67 -26.49
N TYR A 580 -44.80 13.29 -26.98
CA TYR A 580 -45.70 14.20 -27.69
C TYR A 580 -46.81 14.65 -26.73
N TYR A 581 -47.14 15.93 -26.76
CA TYR A 581 -48.15 16.51 -25.88
C TYR A 581 -49.36 17.04 -26.68
N LEU A 582 -50.54 17.00 -26.08
CA LEU A 582 -51.76 17.61 -26.61
C LEU A 582 -52.03 18.89 -25.83
N ILE A 583 -52.49 19.94 -26.51
CA ILE A 583 -52.77 21.24 -25.88
C ILE A 583 -54.24 21.56 -26.08
N ASN A 584 -55.07 21.49 -25.04
CA ASN A 584 -56.52 21.72 -25.15
C ASN A 584 -57.05 22.64 -24.05
N LYS A 585 -58.19 23.31 -24.30
CA LYS A 585 -58.93 23.96 -23.23
C LYS A 585 -59.73 22.93 -22.44
N TYR A 586 -59.62 22.99 -21.12
CA TYR A 586 -60.48 22.19 -20.24
C TYR A 586 -61.80 22.93 -20.01
N ASN A 587 -62.94 22.25 -20.13
CA ASN A 587 -64.27 22.87 -20.26
C ASN A 587 -64.71 23.84 -19.13
N ASN A 588 -63.96 23.95 -18.02
CA ASN A 588 -64.25 24.83 -16.89
C ASN A 588 -63.09 25.77 -16.49
N GLN A 589 -61.97 25.77 -17.23
CA GLN A 589 -60.81 26.63 -16.94
C GLN A 589 -60.44 27.41 -18.21
N ASP A 590 -60.34 28.74 -18.10
CA ASP A 590 -59.98 29.60 -19.23
C ASP A 590 -58.53 29.40 -19.72
N LYS A 591 -57.76 28.52 -19.09
CA LYS A 591 -56.35 28.22 -19.43
C LYS A 591 -56.24 26.90 -20.20
N PRO A 592 -55.41 26.84 -21.26
CA PRO A 592 -55.08 25.57 -21.90
C PRO A 592 -54.28 24.66 -20.95
N ILE A 593 -54.45 23.35 -21.12
CA ILE A 593 -53.74 22.31 -20.37
C ILE A 593 -52.88 21.51 -21.36
N LEU A 594 -51.69 21.14 -20.91
CA LEU A 594 -50.77 20.25 -21.60
C LEU A 594 -51.00 18.80 -21.13
N GLU A 595 -51.40 17.91 -22.02
CA GLU A 595 -51.71 16.51 -21.74
C GLU A 595 -50.71 15.58 -22.45
N PRO A 596 -50.02 14.66 -21.76
CA PRO A 596 -49.09 13.74 -22.40
C PRO A 596 -49.83 12.71 -23.27
N CYS A 597 -49.39 12.53 -24.51
CA CYS A 597 -49.90 11.52 -25.45
C CYS A 597 -48.97 10.30 -25.46
N PHE A 598 -49.19 9.38 -24.53
CA PHE A 598 -48.37 8.17 -24.41
C PHE A 598 -48.42 7.36 -25.71
N GLY A 599 -47.25 6.97 -26.22
CA GLY A 599 -47.15 6.21 -27.47
C GLY A 599 -47.35 7.03 -28.76
N CYS A 600 -47.53 8.35 -28.69
CA CYS A 600 -47.72 9.22 -29.86
C CYS A 600 -46.39 9.80 -30.36
N TYR A 601 -46.26 9.96 -31.68
CA TYR A 601 -45.09 10.54 -32.34
C TYR A 601 -45.30 12.00 -32.77
N GLY A 602 -46.52 12.34 -33.24
CA GLY A 602 -46.86 13.69 -33.66
C GLY A 602 -48.03 13.74 -34.65
N GLN A 603 -48.42 14.94 -35.10
CA GLN A 603 -49.48 15.10 -36.10
C GLN A 603 -49.09 14.47 -37.44
N THR A 604 -50.06 13.90 -38.16
CA THR A 604 -49.83 13.23 -39.44
C THR A 604 -51.00 13.34 -40.40
N ASN A 605 -50.70 13.24 -41.70
CA ASN A 605 -51.69 13.01 -42.75
C ASN A 605 -51.81 11.53 -43.13
N SER A 606 -51.09 10.63 -42.44
CA SER A 606 -51.13 9.18 -42.67
C SER A 606 -52.56 8.63 -42.56
N THR A 607 -52.88 7.67 -43.43
CA THR A 607 -54.13 6.91 -43.36
C THR A 607 -54.02 5.64 -42.53
N ILE A 608 -52.83 5.32 -42.03
CA ILE A 608 -52.54 4.12 -41.23
C ILE A 608 -51.94 4.50 -39.87
N ASN A 609 -52.28 3.73 -38.85
CA ASN A 609 -51.73 3.79 -37.49
C ASN A 609 -51.77 5.16 -36.80
N PHE A 610 -52.92 5.85 -36.88
CA PHE A 610 -53.15 7.12 -36.20
C PHE A 610 -54.35 7.03 -35.25
N ILE A 611 -54.40 7.93 -34.28
CA ILE A 611 -55.56 8.19 -33.41
C ILE A 611 -56.11 9.59 -33.72
N GLU A 612 -57.41 9.80 -33.49
CA GLU A 612 -58.03 11.12 -33.59
C GLU A 612 -58.20 11.69 -32.18
N ARG A 613 -57.49 12.79 -31.90
CA ARG A 613 -57.54 13.48 -30.61
C ARG A 613 -57.67 14.97 -30.85
N TYR A 614 -58.29 15.67 -29.91
CA TYR A 614 -58.28 17.12 -29.92
C TYR A 614 -56.87 17.61 -29.58
N THR A 615 -56.39 18.59 -30.32
CA THR A 615 -55.24 19.42 -29.97
C THR A 615 -55.48 20.80 -30.55
N MET A 616 -55.14 21.84 -29.82
CA MET A 616 -55.52 23.21 -30.13
C MET A 616 -57.03 23.40 -30.31
N ASN A 617 -57.86 22.61 -29.61
CA ASN A 617 -59.32 22.52 -29.76
C ASN A 617 -59.81 22.09 -31.17
N THR A 618 -58.94 21.53 -32.02
CA THR A 618 -59.34 20.94 -33.30
C THR A 618 -59.04 19.44 -33.31
N ILE A 619 -59.89 18.65 -33.98
CA ILE A 619 -59.63 17.22 -34.16
C ILE A 619 -58.45 17.07 -35.11
N SER A 620 -57.36 16.46 -34.64
CA SER A 620 -56.17 16.18 -35.43
C SER A 620 -55.86 14.69 -35.42
N LYS A 621 -55.26 14.22 -36.51
CA LYS A 621 -54.74 12.85 -36.62
C LYS A 621 -53.33 12.80 -36.04
N ILE A 622 -53.14 12.01 -34.99
CA ILE A 622 -51.87 11.83 -34.30
C ILE A 622 -51.31 10.46 -34.61
N LEU A 623 -50.09 10.39 -35.15
CA LEU A 623 -49.40 9.15 -35.49
C LEU A 623 -48.95 8.44 -34.22
N CYS A 624 -49.19 7.13 -34.14
CA CYS A 624 -48.58 6.30 -33.09
C CYS A 624 -47.11 6.01 -33.40
N LYS A 625 -46.28 5.93 -32.36
CA LYS A 625 -44.88 5.55 -32.46
C LYS A 625 -44.72 4.15 -33.07
N ASN A 626 -43.52 3.85 -33.53
CA ASN A 626 -43.15 2.50 -33.92
C ASN A 626 -43.34 1.53 -32.73
N CYS A 627 -43.82 0.30 -32.97
CA CYS A 627 -44.34 -0.67 -31.96
C CYS A 627 -45.71 -0.36 -31.32
N TYR A 628 -46.25 0.84 -31.51
CA TYR A 628 -47.57 1.19 -30.99
C TYR A 628 -48.60 1.09 -32.10
N THR A 629 -49.76 0.52 -31.80
CA THR A 629 -50.90 0.47 -32.71
C THR A 629 -52.05 1.33 -32.21
N SER A 630 -52.86 1.87 -33.12
CA SER A 630 -54.12 2.53 -32.79
C SER A 630 -55.19 1.51 -32.42
N ILE A 631 -55.54 1.43 -31.13
CA ILE A 631 -56.66 0.62 -30.62
C ILE A 631 -57.56 1.55 -29.79
N ASN A 632 -58.85 1.59 -30.12
CA ASN A 632 -59.87 2.37 -29.40
C ASN A 632 -59.54 3.87 -29.22
N GLY A 633 -58.81 4.47 -30.17
CA GLY A 633 -58.42 5.88 -30.10
C GLY A 633 -57.19 6.15 -29.21
N GLU A 634 -56.46 5.11 -28.80
CA GLU A 634 -55.21 5.20 -28.05
C GLU A 634 -54.08 4.48 -28.79
N CYS A 635 -52.86 4.97 -28.61
CA CYS A 635 -51.66 4.29 -29.07
C CYS A 635 -51.25 3.27 -28.01
N VAL A 636 -51.44 1.98 -28.29
CA VAL A 636 -51.14 0.88 -27.36
C VAL A 636 -49.90 0.12 -27.83
N ASN A 637 -48.94 -0.09 -26.95
CA ASN A 637 -47.78 -0.93 -27.24
C ASN A 637 -48.21 -2.41 -27.31
N LEU A 638 -48.14 -3.02 -28.49
CA LEU A 638 -48.52 -4.44 -28.65
C LEU A 638 -47.39 -5.41 -28.30
N ILE A 639 -46.14 -4.95 -28.26
CA ILE A 639 -44.98 -5.78 -27.96
C ILE A 639 -44.23 -5.15 -26.78
N PRO A 640 -44.63 -5.48 -25.54
CA PRO A 640 -43.94 -4.99 -24.36
C PRO A 640 -42.46 -5.37 -24.42
N HIS A 641 -41.60 -4.47 -23.93
CA HIS A 641 -40.14 -4.62 -23.92
C HIS A 641 -39.44 -4.61 -25.28
N CYS A 642 -40.14 -4.18 -26.35
CA CYS A 642 -39.53 -3.94 -27.65
C CYS A 642 -39.12 -2.48 -27.82
N ASP A 643 -37.84 -2.27 -28.10
CA ASP A 643 -37.24 -0.97 -28.38
C ASP A 643 -37.50 -0.48 -29.81
N GLU A 644 -37.49 -1.40 -30.78
CA GLU A 644 -37.70 -1.08 -32.20
C GLU A 644 -38.50 -2.16 -32.91
N CYS A 645 -39.55 -1.78 -33.65
CA CYS A 645 -40.33 -2.69 -34.49
C CYS A 645 -40.06 -2.44 -35.98
N ASP A 646 -40.31 -3.44 -36.80
CA ASP A 646 -40.34 -3.28 -38.25
C ASP A 646 -41.70 -2.75 -38.74
N ASN A 647 -41.81 -2.53 -40.06
CA ASN A 647 -43.03 -2.02 -40.69
C ASN A 647 -44.25 -2.96 -40.53
N LYS A 648 -44.04 -4.21 -40.13
CA LYS A 648 -45.09 -5.20 -39.85
C LYS A 648 -45.43 -5.28 -38.36
N GLN A 649 -44.91 -4.36 -37.54
CA GLN A 649 -45.05 -4.38 -36.08
C GLN A 649 -44.42 -5.63 -35.45
N GLN A 650 -43.33 -6.14 -36.02
CA GLN A 650 -42.53 -7.22 -35.43
C GLN A 650 -41.29 -6.64 -34.75
N CYS A 651 -40.95 -7.12 -33.55
CA CYS A 651 -39.79 -6.59 -32.84
C CYS A 651 -38.47 -6.89 -33.56
N LYS A 652 -37.58 -5.90 -33.62
CA LYS A 652 -36.20 -5.98 -34.12
C LYS A 652 -35.16 -5.83 -33.02
N ILE A 653 -35.43 -5.01 -32.01
CA ILE A 653 -34.50 -4.75 -30.91
C ILE A 653 -35.31 -4.72 -29.61
N CYS A 654 -34.84 -5.43 -28.58
CA CYS A 654 -35.46 -5.48 -27.26
C CYS A 654 -34.80 -4.51 -26.27
N GLU A 655 -35.51 -4.16 -25.21
CA GLU A 655 -34.99 -3.41 -24.06
C GLU A 655 -33.79 -4.13 -23.41
N GLN A 656 -33.00 -3.41 -22.60
CA GLN A 656 -31.92 -4.03 -21.81
C GLN A 656 -32.48 -5.13 -20.89
N ASN A 657 -31.73 -6.22 -20.73
CA ASN A 657 -32.15 -7.47 -20.07
C ASN A 657 -33.23 -8.28 -20.81
N TYR A 658 -33.49 -8.00 -22.08
CA TYR A 658 -34.34 -8.81 -22.94
C TYR A 658 -33.58 -9.25 -24.21
N THR A 659 -33.92 -10.42 -24.74
CA THR A 659 -33.38 -10.94 -26.00
C THR A 659 -34.47 -11.17 -27.01
N LEU A 660 -34.15 -10.95 -28.28
CA LEU A 660 -35.05 -11.16 -29.41
C LEU A 660 -35.10 -12.65 -29.80
N PHE A 661 -36.31 -13.21 -29.90
CA PHE A 661 -36.55 -14.51 -30.53
C PHE A 661 -37.92 -14.50 -31.22
N GLU A 662 -37.97 -14.94 -32.48
CA GLU A 662 -39.21 -14.96 -33.29
C GLU A 662 -40.02 -13.64 -33.25
N SER A 663 -39.32 -12.50 -33.29
CA SER A 663 -39.92 -11.15 -33.25
C SER A 663 -40.61 -10.77 -31.93
N GLN A 664 -40.37 -11.50 -30.85
CA GLN A 664 -40.80 -11.17 -29.49
C GLN A 664 -39.59 -11.02 -28.56
N CYS A 665 -39.77 -10.22 -27.51
CA CYS A 665 -38.73 -9.97 -26.50
C CYS A 665 -38.96 -10.84 -25.29
N TYR A 666 -37.94 -11.64 -24.97
CA TYR A 666 -37.95 -12.53 -23.82
C TYR A 666 -36.99 -12.00 -22.77
N GLN A 667 -37.46 -11.90 -21.52
CA GLN A 667 -36.62 -11.46 -20.42
C GLN A 667 -35.46 -12.44 -20.24
N CYS A 668 -34.25 -11.91 -20.15
CA CYS A 668 -33.08 -12.67 -19.77
C CYS A 668 -33.17 -13.09 -18.29
N PRO A 669 -32.61 -14.25 -17.92
CA PRO A 669 -32.50 -14.63 -16.51
C PRO A 669 -31.75 -13.57 -15.70
N ILE A 670 -32.13 -13.39 -14.43
CA ILE A 670 -31.61 -12.31 -13.56
C ILE A 670 -30.08 -12.44 -13.38
N GLU A 671 -29.58 -13.66 -13.33
CA GLU A 671 -28.17 -14.01 -13.25
C GLU A 671 -27.37 -13.69 -14.52
N CYS A 672 -28.05 -13.33 -15.61
CA CYS A 672 -27.53 -13.28 -16.96
C CYS A 672 -28.10 -12.09 -17.76
N PRO A 673 -27.75 -10.84 -17.41
CA PRO A 673 -28.36 -9.64 -18.00
C PRO A 673 -28.13 -9.51 -19.51
N ASN A 674 -27.09 -10.16 -20.05
CA ASN A 674 -26.85 -10.27 -21.48
C ASN A 674 -26.99 -11.74 -21.93
N CYS A 675 -28.17 -12.10 -22.41
CA CYS A 675 -28.47 -13.43 -22.90
C CYS A 675 -28.77 -13.46 -24.41
N LYS A 676 -28.74 -14.66 -25.00
CA LYS A 676 -29.37 -15.02 -26.28
C LYS A 676 -30.39 -16.12 -26.02
N TYR A 677 -31.48 -16.14 -26.77
CA TYR A 677 -32.49 -17.22 -26.69
C TYR A 677 -32.57 -17.95 -28.03
N ASN A 678 -32.55 -19.29 -28.00
CA ASN A 678 -32.80 -20.12 -29.17
C ASN A 678 -33.81 -21.25 -28.85
N THR A 679 -33.99 -22.19 -29.78
CA THR A 679 -34.94 -23.31 -29.64
C THR A 679 -34.69 -24.25 -28.46
N THR A 680 -33.51 -24.20 -27.83
CA THR A 680 -33.13 -25.05 -26.68
C THR A 680 -32.94 -24.28 -25.37
N GLY A 681 -33.10 -22.96 -25.36
CA GLY A 681 -33.11 -22.15 -24.13
C GLY A 681 -32.28 -20.86 -24.19
N TYR A 682 -31.92 -20.33 -23.01
CA TYR A 682 -31.09 -19.14 -22.86
C TYR A 682 -29.59 -19.49 -22.81
N TYR A 683 -28.78 -18.61 -23.41
CA TYR A 683 -27.32 -18.66 -23.43
C TYR A 683 -26.77 -17.34 -22.94
N CYS A 684 -25.86 -17.40 -21.99
CA CYS A 684 -25.29 -16.22 -21.36
C CYS A 684 -24.05 -15.74 -22.08
N LYS A 685 -23.91 -14.42 -22.21
CA LYS A 685 -22.65 -13.79 -22.63
C LYS A 685 -21.83 -13.31 -21.44
N SER A 686 -22.50 -12.97 -20.34
CA SER A 686 -21.90 -12.49 -19.10
C SER A 686 -22.81 -12.82 -17.93
N CYS A 687 -22.21 -13.06 -16.76
CA CYS A 687 -22.92 -13.37 -15.52
C CYS A 687 -22.81 -12.20 -14.52
N ASN A 688 -23.81 -12.06 -13.66
CA ASN A 688 -23.75 -11.14 -12.52
C ASN A 688 -22.78 -11.64 -11.44
N GLU A 689 -22.36 -10.75 -10.53
CA GLU A 689 -21.56 -11.13 -9.36
C GLU A 689 -22.25 -12.25 -8.55
N GLY A 690 -21.47 -13.20 -8.02
CA GLY A 690 -21.99 -14.42 -7.38
C GLY A 690 -22.30 -15.59 -8.33
N TYR A 691 -22.03 -15.44 -9.64
CA TYR A 691 -22.23 -16.48 -10.65
C TYR A 691 -20.97 -16.66 -11.52
N TYR A 692 -20.64 -17.91 -11.84
CA TYR A 692 -19.56 -18.29 -12.74
C TYR A 692 -20.08 -18.59 -14.15
N TYR A 693 -19.39 -18.06 -15.17
CA TYR A 693 -19.71 -18.37 -16.56
C TYR A 693 -19.17 -19.75 -16.95
N ASN A 694 -20.07 -20.72 -17.09
CA ASN A 694 -19.71 -22.05 -17.56
C ASN A 694 -19.68 -22.06 -19.10
N SER A 695 -18.47 -21.99 -19.66
CA SER A 695 -18.28 -21.96 -21.12
C SER A 695 -18.72 -23.23 -21.84
N THR A 696 -18.90 -24.35 -21.13
CA THR A 696 -19.34 -25.62 -21.72
C THR A 696 -20.85 -25.67 -21.92
N PHE A 697 -21.61 -25.13 -20.96
CA PHE A 697 -23.07 -25.05 -21.05
C PHE A 697 -23.57 -23.69 -21.54
N GLU A 698 -22.67 -22.73 -21.73
CA GLU A 698 -22.97 -21.33 -22.07
C GLU A 698 -24.02 -20.72 -21.10
N GLN A 699 -23.95 -21.09 -19.81
CA GLN A 699 -24.89 -20.67 -18.77
C GLN A 699 -24.16 -20.16 -17.54
N CYS A 700 -24.84 -19.29 -16.78
CA CYS A 700 -24.36 -18.80 -15.50
C CYS A 700 -24.69 -19.81 -14.40
N GLN A 701 -23.66 -20.33 -13.73
CA GLN A 701 -23.80 -21.25 -12.62
C GLN A 701 -23.58 -20.50 -11.31
N GLN A 702 -24.48 -20.64 -10.35
CA GLN A 702 -24.36 -19.97 -9.06
C GLN A 702 -23.10 -20.45 -8.32
N CYS A 703 -22.31 -19.52 -7.80
CA CYS A 703 -21.27 -19.85 -6.85
C CYS A 703 -21.89 -20.45 -5.57
N GLY A 704 -21.12 -21.18 -4.77
CA GLY A 704 -21.64 -21.75 -3.52
C GLY A 704 -22.13 -20.68 -2.55
N GLN A 705 -22.84 -21.10 -1.50
CA GLN A 705 -23.53 -20.20 -0.58
C GLN A 705 -22.57 -19.13 -0.03
N PHE A 706 -23.02 -17.87 -0.02
CA PHE A 706 -22.25 -16.70 0.43
C PHE A 706 -20.91 -16.44 -0.29
N CYS A 707 -20.70 -17.04 -1.46
CA CYS A 707 -19.52 -16.81 -2.28
C CYS A 707 -19.76 -15.69 -3.30
N GLN A 708 -18.91 -14.66 -3.28
CA GLN A 708 -18.93 -13.55 -4.25
C GLN A 708 -18.25 -13.92 -5.56
N ILE A 709 -17.10 -14.60 -5.48
CA ILE A 709 -16.26 -14.94 -6.64
C ILE A 709 -15.88 -16.41 -6.55
N CYS A 710 -16.20 -17.18 -7.60
CA CYS A 710 -15.77 -18.56 -7.75
C CYS A 710 -15.17 -18.83 -9.14
N PHE A 711 -14.32 -19.86 -9.24
CA PHE A 711 -13.81 -20.37 -10.51
C PHE A 711 -13.96 -21.88 -10.60
N TYR A 712 -14.06 -22.41 -11.82
CA TYR A 712 -14.13 -23.85 -12.03
C TYR A 712 -12.73 -24.47 -12.00
N SER A 713 -12.52 -25.42 -11.09
CA SER A 713 -11.28 -26.20 -11.03
C SER A 713 -11.45 -27.48 -11.84
N ASN A 714 -10.77 -27.56 -12.99
CA ASN A 714 -10.78 -28.76 -13.85
C ASN A 714 -10.26 -30.01 -13.11
N LEU A 715 -9.36 -29.83 -12.15
CA LEU A 715 -8.73 -30.93 -11.42
C LEU A 715 -9.70 -31.61 -10.44
N LEU A 716 -10.52 -30.81 -9.74
CA LEU A 716 -11.47 -31.29 -8.73
C LEU A 716 -12.90 -31.44 -9.27
N ASN A 717 -13.13 -30.99 -10.51
CA ASN A 717 -14.43 -31.03 -11.17
C ASN A 717 -15.54 -30.32 -10.35
N LEU A 718 -15.20 -29.19 -9.71
CA LEU A 718 -16.08 -28.40 -8.85
C LEU A 718 -15.75 -26.90 -8.91
N LEU A 719 -16.74 -26.05 -8.59
CA LEU A 719 -16.57 -24.61 -8.46
C LEU A 719 -15.93 -24.27 -7.11
N GLN A 720 -14.75 -23.65 -7.15
CA GLN A 720 -14.02 -23.20 -5.98
C GLN A 720 -14.33 -21.73 -5.71
N CYS A 721 -14.82 -21.44 -4.51
CA CYS A 721 -14.98 -20.12 -3.96
C CYS A 721 -13.63 -19.51 -3.58
N VAL A 722 -13.40 -18.28 -4.05
CA VAL A 722 -12.18 -17.50 -3.81
C VAL A 722 -12.44 -16.37 -2.82
N LYS A 723 -13.67 -15.86 -2.77
CA LYS A 723 -14.03 -14.71 -1.94
C LYS A 723 -15.48 -14.79 -1.48
N CYS A 724 -15.73 -14.55 -0.19
CA CYS A 724 -17.08 -14.45 0.38
C CYS A 724 -17.70 -13.07 0.14
N ILE A 725 -19.04 -12.97 0.21
CA ILE A 725 -19.79 -11.70 0.08
C ILE A 725 -19.40 -10.70 1.17
N ASP A 726 -19.15 -11.20 2.38
CA ASP A 726 -18.64 -10.42 3.50
C ASP A 726 -17.59 -11.24 4.26
N THR A 727 -16.35 -10.78 4.29
CA THR A 727 -15.25 -11.44 4.98
C THR A 727 -15.31 -11.25 6.50
N VAL A 728 -16.13 -10.34 7.01
CA VAL A 728 -16.35 -10.13 8.45
C VAL A 728 -17.28 -11.20 9.02
N ASP A 729 -18.34 -11.56 8.28
CA ASP A 729 -19.39 -12.48 8.74
C ASP A 729 -19.22 -13.93 8.26
N TYR A 730 -18.45 -14.16 7.19
CA TYR A 730 -18.30 -15.46 6.56
C TYR A 730 -16.84 -15.85 6.33
N PHE A 731 -16.56 -17.15 6.24
CA PHE A 731 -15.26 -17.72 5.89
C PHE A 731 -15.40 -18.81 4.82
N ILE A 732 -14.34 -19.07 4.05
CA ILE A 732 -14.36 -20.10 2.99
C ILE A 732 -14.33 -21.49 3.66
N ALA A 733 -15.29 -22.35 3.32
CA ALA A 733 -15.35 -23.72 3.82
C ALA A 733 -14.12 -24.54 3.39
N SER A 734 -13.76 -25.60 4.12
CA SER A 734 -12.52 -26.34 3.84
C SER A 734 -12.54 -27.09 2.51
N GLU A 735 -13.74 -27.42 2.02
CA GLU A 735 -13.97 -28.00 0.70
C GLU A 735 -13.88 -26.96 -0.44
N PHE A 736 -13.70 -25.69 -0.10
CA PHE A 736 -13.60 -24.55 -1.01
C PHE A 736 -14.82 -24.33 -1.91
N THR A 737 -15.97 -24.97 -1.71
CA THR A 737 -17.13 -24.80 -2.62
C THR A 737 -18.03 -23.64 -2.23
N GLN A 738 -18.01 -23.23 -0.97
CA GLN A 738 -18.94 -22.27 -0.37
C GLN A 738 -18.28 -21.47 0.74
N CYS A 739 -18.96 -20.44 1.21
CA CYS A 739 -18.63 -19.74 2.43
C CYS A 739 -19.62 -20.12 3.54
N LEU A 740 -19.12 -20.28 4.76
CA LEU A 740 -19.91 -20.60 5.94
C LEU A 740 -19.92 -19.39 6.90
N PRO A 741 -21.03 -19.14 7.60
CA PRO A 741 -21.07 -18.06 8.59
C PRO A 741 -20.11 -18.36 9.74
N LYS A 742 -19.43 -17.31 10.22
CA LYS A 742 -18.51 -17.34 11.37
C LYS A 742 -19.27 -17.54 12.69
N ASN A 743 -19.94 -18.68 12.85
CA ASN A 743 -20.65 -19.08 14.06
C ASN A 743 -20.07 -20.37 14.68
N LYS A 744 -20.20 -20.53 16.01
CA LYS A 744 -19.56 -21.59 16.80
C LYS A 744 -19.59 -23.00 16.17
N PRO A 745 -20.71 -23.50 15.60
CA PRO A 745 -20.74 -24.79 14.91
C PRO A 745 -19.81 -24.90 13.71
N HIS A 746 -19.84 -23.94 12.77
CA HIS A 746 -19.02 -24.00 11.56
C HIS A 746 -17.55 -23.74 11.86
N CYS A 747 -17.26 -22.89 12.84
CA CYS A 747 -15.92 -22.61 13.32
C CYS A 747 -15.25 -23.86 13.92
N LYS A 748 -16.01 -24.66 14.69
CA LYS A 748 -15.57 -25.96 15.17
C LYS A 748 -15.31 -26.96 14.02
N SER A 749 -16.15 -26.96 12.99
CA SER A 749 -16.00 -27.82 11.81
C SER A 749 -14.76 -27.46 11.00
N GLN A 750 -14.55 -26.17 10.73
CA GLN A 750 -13.40 -25.64 10.00
C GLN A 750 -12.09 -26.08 10.64
N VAL A 751 -11.98 -25.97 11.98
CA VAL A 751 -10.77 -26.38 12.68
C VAL A 751 -10.58 -27.89 12.68
N TYR A 752 -11.65 -28.66 12.84
CA TYR A 752 -11.58 -30.11 12.74
C TYR A 752 -11.06 -30.55 11.36
N GLU A 753 -11.57 -29.95 10.28
CA GLU A 753 -11.15 -30.25 8.90
C GLU A 753 -9.73 -29.79 8.59
N ILE A 754 -9.32 -28.61 9.07
CA ILE A 754 -7.94 -28.12 8.97
C ILE A 754 -7.00 -29.10 9.71
N SER A 755 -7.32 -29.47 10.95
CA SER A 755 -6.52 -30.41 11.72
C SER A 755 -6.39 -31.77 11.03
N ARG A 756 -7.48 -32.26 10.42
CA ARG A 756 -7.52 -33.53 9.70
C ARG A 756 -6.67 -33.48 8.43
N THR A 757 -6.70 -32.35 7.71
CA THR A 757 -5.84 -32.06 6.56
C THR A 757 -4.35 -32.06 6.94
N PHE A 758 -4.01 -31.53 8.12
CA PHE A 758 -2.63 -31.57 8.63
C PHE A 758 -2.18 -32.94 9.15
N THR A 759 -3.10 -33.79 9.62
CA THR A 759 -2.77 -35.12 10.15
C THR A 759 -2.76 -36.24 9.11
N ASN A 760 -3.43 -36.06 7.97
CA ASN A 760 -3.41 -37.05 6.90
C ASN A 760 -2.21 -36.78 5.97
N GLU A 761 -1.16 -37.59 6.09
CA GLU A 761 0.09 -37.54 5.30
C GLU A 761 -0.07 -37.78 3.79
N THR A 762 -1.28 -37.78 3.24
CA THR A 762 -1.51 -37.90 1.79
C THR A 762 -1.31 -36.55 1.09
N PHE A 763 -0.06 -36.35 0.73
CA PHE A 763 0.65 -35.16 0.25
C PHE A 763 0.27 -34.63 -1.16
N LEU A 764 -1.01 -34.49 -1.51
CA LEU A 764 -1.40 -34.01 -2.85
C LEU A 764 -2.29 -32.75 -2.90
N SER A 765 -2.85 -32.29 -1.79
CA SER A 765 -3.72 -31.08 -1.77
C SER A 765 -3.08 -29.82 -1.19
N THR A 766 -1.92 -29.93 -0.51
CA THR A 766 -1.30 -28.79 0.20
C THR A 766 -0.39 -27.92 -0.67
N GLN A 767 0.07 -28.39 -1.84
CA GLN A 767 0.91 -27.59 -2.74
C GLN A 767 0.15 -26.42 -3.40
N TYR A 768 -1.18 -26.45 -3.44
CA TYR A 768 -1.99 -25.36 -4.03
C TYR A 768 -2.43 -24.29 -3.03
N ILE A 769 -2.15 -24.49 -1.74
CA ILE A 769 -2.39 -23.47 -0.69
C ILE A 769 -1.40 -22.29 -0.83
N PHE A 770 -0.31 -22.47 -1.60
CA PHE A 770 0.81 -21.52 -1.68
C PHE A 770 0.99 -20.83 -3.03
N SER A 771 0.07 -20.99 -3.99
CA SER A 771 0.27 -20.46 -5.34
C SER A 771 -0.92 -19.64 -5.88
N ILE A 772 -1.34 -18.61 -5.15
CA ILE A 772 -1.92 -17.41 -5.77
C ILE A 772 -1.35 -16.19 -5.03
N ASP A 773 -0.08 -15.90 -5.30
CA ASP A 773 0.43 -14.54 -5.27
C ASP A 773 1.08 -14.27 -6.62
N LEU A 774 0.44 -13.41 -7.43
CA LEU A 774 0.96 -13.03 -8.74
C LEU A 774 1.89 -11.82 -8.67
N ARG A 775 2.32 -11.35 -7.48
CA ARG A 775 3.40 -10.36 -7.32
C ARG A 775 4.16 -10.52 -5.97
N ALA A 776 5.22 -11.33 -5.99
CA ALA A 776 6.24 -11.41 -4.91
C ALA A 776 6.81 -10.01 -4.56
N ASP A 777 6.99 -9.65 -3.29
CA ASP A 777 8.10 -10.08 -2.44
C ASP A 777 7.77 -10.12 -0.92
N LEU A 778 6.86 -10.98 -0.47
CA LEU A 778 6.78 -11.43 0.93
C LEU A 778 6.00 -12.74 0.95
N ILE A 779 6.64 -13.84 1.35
CA ILE A 779 5.93 -15.08 1.71
C ILE A 779 5.15 -14.79 3.00
N SER A 780 3.98 -14.17 2.86
CA SER A 780 2.95 -14.22 3.89
C SER A 780 2.20 -15.53 3.65
N TYR A 781 2.23 -16.44 4.62
CA TYR A 781 1.25 -17.52 4.68
C TYR A 781 -0.12 -16.85 4.50
N PRO A 782 -1.00 -17.32 3.59
CA PRO A 782 -2.36 -16.82 3.58
C PRO A 782 -2.89 -17.03 4.99
N THR A 783 -3.13 -15.94 5.71
CA THR A 783 -3.79 -15.97 7.01
C THR A 783 -5.18 -16.47 6.72
N VAL A 784 -5.37 -17.78 6.83
CA VAL A 784 -6.70 -18.37 6.91
C VAL A 784 -7.30 -17.74 8.15
N ASP A 785 -8.30 -16.88 7.99
CA ASP A 785 -9.11 -16.37 9.10
C ASP A 785 -9.79 -17.60 9.73
N ILE A 786 -9.13 -18.20 10.72
CA ILE A 786 -9.70 -19.31 11.48
C ILE A 786 -10.77 -18.69 12.38
N CYS A 787 -12.00 -19.17 12.23
CA CYS A 787 -13.05 -18.73 13.11
C CYS A 787 -12.81 -19.33 14.52
N LEU A 788 -12.42 -18.49 15.48
CA LEU A 788 -12.12 -18.93 16.85
C LEU A 788 -12.87 -18.01 17.82
N LYS A 789 -14.04 -18.44 18.33
CA LYS A 789 -14.68 -17.86 19.52
C LYS A 789 -15.00 -18.98 20.52
N CYS A 790 -14.47 -18.87 21.74
CA CYS A 790 -14.87 -19.72 22.88
C CYS A 790 -16.00 -19.06 23.68
N ASP A 791 -16.74 -19.82 24.50
CA ASP A 791 -17.69 -19.20 25.43
C ASP A 791 -16.94 -18.37 26.48
N PRO A 792 -17.54 -17.30 27.03
CA PRO A 792 -16.97 -16.53 28.13
C PRO A 792 -16.42 -17.44 29.24
N HIS A 793 -15.23 -17.11 29.75
CA HIS A 793 -14.47 -17.86 30.77
C HIS A 793 -13.74 -19.14 30.30
N TYR A 794 -13.77 -19.46 29.01
CA TYR A 794 -13.02 -20.57 28.42
C TYR A 794 -11.92 -20.05 27.47
N ILE A 795 -10.74 -20.67 27.54
CA ILE A 795 -9.53 -20.38 26.76
C ILE A 795 -9.45 -21.37 25.59
N ASN A 796 -9.17 -20.87 24.40
CA ASN A 796 -8.86 -21.73 23.26
C ASN A 796 -7.45 -22.31 23.40
N VAL A 797 -7.29 -23.62 23.37
CA VAL A 797 -5.98 -24.27 23.47
C VAL A 797 -5.71 -25.04 22.19
N ILE A 798 -4.58 -24.75 21.56
CA ILE A 798 -4.03 -25.43 20.38
C ILE A 798 -2.67 -26.04 20.76
N ILE A 799 -2.60 -27.36 20.89
CA ILE A 799 -1.34 -28.09 21.08
C ILE A 799 -1.07 -28.87 19.81
N VAL A 800 -0.03 -28.49 19.08
CA VAL A 800 0.35 -29.13 17.82
C VAL A 800 0.48 -30.66 18.05
N ARG A 801 -0.35 -31.44 17.35
CA ARG A 801 -0.43 -32.91 17.38
C ARG A 801 -1.03 -33.58 18.63
N LYS A 802 -1.54 -32.84 19.63
CA LYS A 802 -2.06 -33.46 20.88
C LYS A 802 -3.49 -33.09 21.29
N LEU A 803 -3.86 -31.81 21.32
CA LEU A 803 -5.18 -31.37 21.80
C LEU A 803 -5.59 -30.05 21.15
N TYR A 804 -6.88 -29.93 20.82
CA TYR A 804 -7.51 -28.68 20.41
C TYR A 804 -8.91 -28.56 21.05
N GLY A 805 -9.23 -27.42 21.67
CA GLY A 805 -10.54 -27.19 22.28
C GLY A 805 -10.63 -25.93 23.16
N CYS A 806 -11.82 -25.60 23.63
CA CYS A 806 -12.04 -24.55 24.63
C CYS A 806 -11.99 -25.19 26.04
N TYR A 807 -11.10 -24.71 26.89
CA TYR A 807 -10.86 -25.25 28.24
C TYR A 807 -11.00 -24.13 29.26
N SER A 808 -11.52 -24.43 30.44
CA SER A 808 -11.49 -23.49 31.55
C SER A 808 -10.03 -23.19 31.94
N VAL A 809 -9.80 -22.04 32.59
CA VAL A 809 -8.46 -21.63 33.04
C VAL A 809 -7.76 -22.73 33.84
N ASN A 810 -8.49 -23.41 34.72
CA ASN A 810 -7.94 -24.47 35.56
C ASN A 810 -7.60 -25.75 34.76
N GLU A 811 -8.38 -26.05 33.71
CA GLU A 811 -8.09 -27.16 32.81
C GLU A 811 -6.86 -26.89 31.95
N VAL A 812 -6.64 -25.64 31.51
CA VAL A 812 -5.41 -25.26 30.80
C VAL A 812 -4.19 -25.45 31.69
N GLU A 813 -4.24 -24.97 32.94
CA GLU A 813 -3.15 -25.17 33.91
C GLU A 813 -2.91 -26.67 34.19
N GLY A 814 -3.97 -27.48 34.22
CA GLY A 814 -3.88 -28.93 34.38
C GLY A 814 -3.29 -29.67 33.17
N ILE A 815 -3.66 -29.28 31.95
CA ILE A 815 -3.19 -29.90 30.70
C ILE A 815 -1.74 -29.50 30.40
N THR A 816 -1.38 -28.25 30.64
CA THR A 816 -0.05 -27.71 30.34
C THR A 816 0.95 -27.92 31.49
N GLY A 817 0.47 -28.13 32.72
CA GLY A 817 1.30 -28.22 33.91
C GLY A 817 1.92 -26.89 34.34
N MET A 818 1.48 -25.76 33.76
CA MET A 818 2.01 -24.42 34.03
C MET A 818 0.88 -23.49 34.50
N ALA A 819 1.14 -22.72 35.56
CA ALA A 819 0.19 -21.74 36.06
C ALA A 819 0.12 -20.53 35.12
N LEU A 820 -1.09 -20.10 34.75
CA LEU A 820 -1.29 -18.89 33.96
C LEU A 820 -0.92 -17.65 34.80
N PRO A 821 -0.29 -16.61 34.21
CA PRO A 821 -0.01 -15.37 34.92
C PRO A 821 -1.28 -14.80 35.54
N LEU A 822 -1.21 -14.39 36.82
CA LEU A 822 -2.38 -14.02 37.62
C LEU A 822 -3.23 -12.92 36.97
N VAL A 823 -2.59 -12.01 36.22
CA VAL A 823 -3.25 -10.93 35.47
C VAL A 823 -4.12 -11.50 34.34
N LEU A 824 -3.60 -12.44 33.56
CA LEU A 824 -4.34 -13.13 32.49
C LEU A 824 -5.45 -14.02 33.05
N LYS A 825 -5.17 -14.73 34.14
CA LYS A 825 -6.15 -15.54 34.88
C LYS A 825 -7.33 -14.69 35.35
N ASN A 826 -7.05 -13.55 35.99
CA ASN A 826 -8.10 -12.66 36.47
C ASN A 826 -8.86 -11.98 35.32
N LYS A 827 -8.21 -11.69 34.18
CA LYS A 827 -8.88 -11.07 33.03
C LYS A 827 -9.82 -12.05 32.33
N VAL A 828 -9.41 -13.31 32.10
CA VAL A 828 -10.28 -14.38 31.55
C VAL A 828 -11.46 -14.69 32.50
N ILE A 829 -11.24 -14.61 33.81
CA ILE A 829 -12.30 -14.89 34.81
C ILE A 829 -13.29 -13.71 34.92
N ASN A 830 -12.82 -12.47 34.86
CA ASN A 830 -13.64 -11.29 35.17
C ASN A 830 -14.21 -10.58 33.94
N ASP A 831 -13.65 -10.79 32.75
CA ASP A 831 -14.12 -10.18 31.50
C ASP A 831 -14.71 -11.24 30.58
N ALA A 832 -16.03 -11.23 30.45
CA ALA A 832 -16.78 -12.20 29.64
C ALA A 832 -16.48 -12.08 28.13
N ASN A 833 -15.89 -10.97 27.68
CA ASN A 833 -15.54 -10.74 26.27
C ASN A 833 -14.09 -11.06 25.95
N PHE A 834 -13.30 -11.53 26.92
CA PHE A 834 -11.88 -11.76 26.78
C PHE A 834 -11.57 -13.18 26.31
N GLU A 835 -10.95 -13.33 25.13
CA GLU A 835 -10.55 -14.62 24.57
C GLU A 835 -9.02 -14.77 24.56
N LEU A 836 -8.53 -15.92 25.02
CA LEU A 836 -7.11 -16.26 25.06
C LEU A 836 -6.87 -17.56 24.28
N GLY A 837 -5.89 -17.57 23.40
CA GLY A 837 -5.37 -18.73 22.69
C GLY A 837 -4.06 -19.23 23.29
N TYR A 838 -3.87 -20.53 23.43
CA TYR A 838 -2.57 -21.17 23.74
C TYR A 838 -2.07 -21.92 22.51
N HIS A 839 -0.79 -21.77 22.16
CA HIS A 839 -0.16 -22.45 21.04
C HIS A 839 1.21 -23.05 21.43
N GLU A 840 1.35 -24.37 21.36
CA GLU A 840 2.61 -25.08 21.58
C GLU A 840 3.22 -25.53 20.25
N MET A 841 4.42 -25.05 19.93
CA MET A 841 5.15 -25.40 18.70
C MET A 841 6.38 -26.26 19.02
N GLN A 842 6.49 -27.43 18.39
CA GLN A 842 7.73 -28.21 18.40
C GLN A 842 8.70 -27.67 17.35
N THR A 843 9.86 -27.18 17.79
CA THR A 843 10.99 -26.84 16.93
C THR A 843 12.00 -27.99 16.92
N LYS A 844 12.99 -27.96 16.00
CA LYS A 844 14.09 -28.93 15.99
C LYS A 844 14.90 -28.96 17.30
N ASP A 845 14.88 -27.86 18.07
CA ASP A 845 15.72 -27.64 19.26
C ASP A 845 14.94 -27.65 20.59
N GLY A 846 13.62 -27.88 20.57
CA GLY A 846 12.79 -27.94 21.79
C GLY A 846 11.31 -27.66 21.58
N THR A 847 10.57 -27.48 22.67
CA THR A 847 9.16 -27.05 22.68
C THR A 847 9.11 -25.57 23.04
N GLU A 848 8.53 -24.74 22.17
CA GLU A 848 8.28 -23.33 22.44
C GLU A 848 6.77 -23.13 22.66
N ASN A 849 6.42 -22.51 23.79
CA ASN A 849 5.04 -22.21 24.16
C ASN A 849 4.74 -20.73 23.89
N TYR A 850 3.64 -20.48 23.20
CA TYR A 850 3.15 -19.17 22.84
C TYR A 850 1.73 -19.00 23.38
N TYR A 851 1.40 -17.82 23.90
CA TYR A 851 0.02 -17.44 24.16
C TYR A 851 -0.38 -16.42 23.08
N ILE A 852 -1.44 -16.69 22.35
CA ILE A 852 -1.96 -15.85 21.27
C ILE A 852 -3.29 -15.28 21.73
N MET A 853 -3.39 -13.98 21.97
CA MET A 853 -4.67 -13.35 22.29
C MET A 853 -5.49 -13.15 21.01
N PHE A 854 -6.74 -13.60 21.00
CA PHE A 854 -7.69 -13.35 19.92
C PHE A 854 -8.82 -12.44 20.45
N GLY A 855 -9.25 -11.46 19.68
CA GLY A 855 -10.31 -10.53 20.08
C GLY A 855 -10.16 -9.15 19.44
N ASP A 856 -11.21 -8.33 19.56
CA ASP A 856 -11.14 -6.90 19.24
C ASP A 856 -9.98 -6.28 20.01
N PRO A 857 -9.28 -5.30 19.42
CA PRO A 857 -8.10 -4.72 20.04
C PRO A 857 -8.42 -4.25 21.45
N ILE A 858 -7.70 -4.80 22.42
CA ILE A 858 -7.87 -4.45 23.82
C ILE A 858 -7.58 -2.95 23.94
N ILE A 859 -8.56 -2.18 24.39
CA ILE A 859 -8.37 -0.79 24.84
C ILE A 859 -8.29 -0.85 26.36
N ASP A 860 -7.07 -0.90 26.88
CA ASP A 860 -6.79 -0.78 28.30
C ASP A 860 -5.98 0.51 28.49
N GLY A 861 -6.69 1.62 28.69
CA GLY A 861 -6.10 2.96 28.70
C GLY A 861 -5.38 3.29 27.39
N ASN A 862 -6.14 3.73 26.37
CA ASN A 862 -5.70 4.35 25.11
C ASN A 862 -4.70 3.60 24.23
N GLN A 863 -4.10 2.52 24.72
CA GLN A 863 -3.29 1.61 23.93
C GLN A 863 -4.21 0.59 23.29
N LYS A 864 -4.13 0.52 21.97
CA LYS A 864 -4.86 -0.40 21.10
C LYS A 864 -3.94 -1.57 20.80
N TYR A 865 -4.13 -2.70 21.48
CA TYR A 865 -3.30 -3.88 21.26
C TYR A 865 -3.85 -4.76 20.12
N ASN A 866 -3.10 -4.90 19.02
CA ASN A 866 -3.32 -5.95 18.01
C ASN A 866 -3.00 -7.34 18.62
N PRO A 867 -3.44 -8.48 18.05
CA PRO A 867 -3.23 -9.81 18.62
C PRO A 867 -1.76 -10.03 19.02
N ILE A 868 -1.50 -10.02 20.33
CA ILE A 868 -0.14 -10.12 20.87
C ILE A 868 0.19 -11.61 20.99
N VAL A 869 1.28 -12.02 20.33
CA VAL A 869 1.96 -13.28 20.60
C VAL A 869 2.85 -13.06 21.81
N ILE A 870 2.42 -13.51 22.99
CA ILE A 870 3.25 -13.48 24.20
C ILE A 870 4.17 -14.70 24.14
N ARG A 871 5.41 -14.48 23.72
CA ARG A 871 6.49 -15.47 23.79
C ARG A 871 6.97 -15.56 25.23
N GLN A 872 6.86 -16.73 25.86
CA GLN A 872 7.42 -16.90 27.20
C GLN A 872 8.89 -17.32 27.09
N GLU A 873 9.79 -16.35 27.29
CA GLU A 873 11.22 -16.65 27.46
C GLU A 873 11.47 -17.31 28.83
N LYS A 874 12.52 -18.14 28.89
CA LYS A 874 12.83 -19.13 29.94
C LYS A 874 12.63 -18.63 31.40
N PRO A 875 12.18 -19.50 32.33
CA PRO A 875 11.75 -19.14 33.69
C PRO A 875 12.88 -18.85 34.71
N ASN A 876 13.97 -18.18 34.32
CA ASN A 876 15.05 -17.79 35.25
C ASN A 876 15.42 -16.29 35.20
N GLN A 877 14.55 -15.44 34.66
CA GLN A 877 14.79 -13.99 34.70
C GLN A 877 14.50 -13.45 36.12
N LYS A 878 15.55 -13.02 36.81
CA LYS A 878 15.49 -12.41 38.15
C LYS A 878 14.48 -11.25 38.17
N VAL A 879 13.56 -11.26 39.14
CA VAL A 879 12.59 -10.20 39.40
C VAL A 879 13.31 -8.98 39.97
N CYS A 880 13.05 -7.80 39.39
CA CYS A 880 13.57 -6.52 39.86
C CYS A 880 12.96 -6.10 41.20
N LEU A 881 13.75 -5.43 42.04
CA LEU A 881 13.39 -4.95 43.37
C LEU A 881 12.35 -3.83 43.30
N ASP A 882 12.46 -2.96 42.29
CA ASP A 882 11.43 -1.99 41.95
C ASP A 882 10.33 -2.70 41.13
N LYS A 883 9.13 -2.77 41.70
CA LYS A 883 7.97 -3.47 41.11
C LYS A 883 7.50 -2.82 39.81
N ASN A 884 7.84 -1.56 39.59
CA ASN A 884 7.50 -0.83 38.37
C ASN A 884 8.62 -0.92 37.33
N CYS A 885 9.70 -1.66 37.62
CA CYS A 885 10.81 -1.86 36.70
C CYS A 885 10.60 -3.09 35.81
N GLU A 886 10.60 -2.87 34.49
CA GLU A 886 10.53 -3.91 33.47
C GLU A 886 11.89 -4.60 33.29
N TYR A 887 12.97 -3.82 33.29
CA TYR A 887 14.35 -4.33 33.17
C TYR A 887 15.29 -3.63 34.15
N CYS A 888 15.91 -4.42 35.04
CA CYS A 888 16.92 -3.95 35.99
C CYS A 888 18.25 -4.68 35.83
N ILE A 889 19.28 -4.04 36.36
CA ILE A 889 20.67 -4.51 36.39
C ILE A 889 21.17 -4.40 37.83
N GLN A 890 21.82 -5.46 38.32
CA GLN A 890 22.45 -5.44 39.64
C GLN A 890 23.78 -4.69 39.55
N ASN A 891 23.82 -3.48 40.10
CA ASN A 891 24.94 -2.56 39.95
C ASN A 891 26.07 -2.90 40.94
N TYR A 892 27.28 -3.16 40.42
CA TYR A 892 28.43 -3.69 41.19
C TYR A 892 29.03 -2.69 42.21
N VAL A 893 28.63 -1.41 42.18
CA VAL A 893 29.28 -0.34 42.96
C VAL A 893 28.58 -0.04 44.29
N TYR A 894 27.25 -0.19 44.36
CA TYR A 894 26.47 0.27 45.53
C TYR A 894 25.42 -0.72 46.03
N THR A 895 25.46 -1.99 45.62
CA THR A 895 24.51 -3.06 45.99
C THR A 895 23.03 -2.81 45.66
N GLN A 896 22.70 -1.68 45.05
CA GLN A 896 21.33 -1.32 44.65
C GLN A 896 21.08 -1.72 43.20
N GLU A 897 19.92 -2.32 42.96
CA GLU A 897 19.43 -2.57 41.60
C GLU A 897 19.11 -1.26 40.90
N TYR A 898 19.50 -1.17 39.64
CA TYR A 898 19.30 -0.01 38.80
C TYR A 898 18.35 -0.37 37.67
N CYS A 899 17.23 0.34 37.58
CA CYS A 899 16.22 0.16 36.55
C CYS A 899 16.61 0.88 35.26
N ILE A 900 16.63 0.13 34.17
CA ILE A 900 16.91 0.64 32.81
C ILE A 900 15.61 1.06 32.13
N LYS A 901 14.53 0.30 32.37
CA LYS A 901 13.24 0.52 31.74
C LYS A 901 12.11 0.20 32.70
N CYS A 902 11.11 1.08 32.75
CA CYS A 902 9.98 0.97 33.65
C CYS A 902 8.72 0.59 32.88
N PHE A 903 7.77 -0.05 33.57
CA PHE A 903 6.42 -0.23 33.09
C PHE A 903 5.74 1.14 32.97
N LYS A 904 4.98 1.34 31.90
CA LYS A 904 4.16 2.55 31.74
C LYS A 904 3.11 2.62 32.86
N PRO A 905 2.78 3.80 33.38
CA PRO A 905 3.20 5.14 32.93
C PRO A 905 4.41 5.69 33.71
N TYR A 906 5.39 4.85 34.08
CA TYR A 906 6.61 5.27 34.76
C TYR A 906 7.78 5.39 33.77
N TYR A 907 8.71 6.28 34.07
CA TYR A 907 9.98 6.42 33.37
C TYR A 907 11.16 6.04 34.27
N ALA A 908 12.24 5.54 33.67
CA ALA A 908 13.46 5.23 34.40
C ALA A 908 14.26 6.52 34.67
N HIS A 909 14.45 6.87 35.95
CA HIS A 909 15.21 8.06 36.32
C HIS A 909 16.71 7.83 36.11
N LYS A 910 17.31 8.47 35.09
CA LYS A 910 18.70 8.25 34.66
C LYS A 910 19.80 8.47 35.71
N LEU A 911 19.50 9.14 36.83
CA LEU A 911 20.49 9.34 37.91
C LEU A 911 20.27 8.38 39.09
N GLN A 912 19.04 7.94 39.30
CA GLN A 912 18.64 7.18 40.50
C GLN A 912 18.39 5.70 40.18
N GLY A 913 18.06 5.36 38.93
CA GLY A 913 17.74 4.00 38.52
C GLY A 913 16.44 3.47 39.11
N ASN A 914 15.52 4.32 39.53
CA ASN A 914 14.18 3.94 39.99
C ASN A 914 13.13 4.40 38.96
N CYS A 915 11.94 3.82 39.08
CA CYS A 915 10.80 4.16 38.24
C CYS A 915 10.00 5.30 38.85
N ILE A 916 9.88 6.42 38.13
CA ILE A 916 9.13 7.61 38.56
C ILE A 916 7.92 7.77 37.64
N LEU A 917 6.77 8.12 38.22
CA LEU A 917 5.53 8.30 37.48
C LEU A 917 5.65 9.50 36.52
N CYS A 918 5.22 9.32 35.27
CA CYS A 918 5.14 10.42 34.32
C CYS A 918 4.17 11.53 34.79
N PRO A 919 4.34 12.78 34.33
CA PRO A 919 3.37 13.84 34.56
C PRO A 919 1.95 13.41 34.13
N PRO A 920 0.87 13.86 34.80
CA PRO A 920 -0.48 13.33 34.59
C PRO A 920 -1.01 13.40 33.15
N SER A 921 -0.55 14.37 32.36
CA SER A 921 -0.93 14.55 30.95
C SER A 921 -0.14 13.65 29.98
N CYS A 922 0.83 12.89 30.49
CA CYS A 922 1.77 12.09 29.72
C CYS A 922 1.70 10.62 30.12
N ILE A 923 1.31 9.74 29.18
CA ILE A 923 1.23 8.29 29.37
C ILE A 923 2.61 7.65 29.33
N GLU A 924 3.49 8.15 28.47
CA GLU A 924 4.83 7.62 28.29
C GLU A 924 5.81 8.77 28.21
N CYS A 925 6.80 8.78 29.09
CA CYS A 925 7.83 9.80 29.15
C CYS A 925 9.20 9.17 29.36
N GLU A 926 10.23 9.95 29.07
CA GLU A 926 11.61 9.61 29.31
C GLU A 926 12.32 10.77 30.01
N PHE A 927 13.33 10.45 30.82
CA PHE A 927 14.19 11.46 31.43
C PHE A 927 15.37 11.73 30.51
N VAL A 928 15.42 12.91 29.89
CA VAL A 928 16.42 13.24 28.86
C VAL A 928 17.16 14.50 29.19
N HIS A 929 18.40 14.61 28.72
CA HIS A 929 19.15 15.84 28.87
C HIS A 929 18.45 16.98 28.11
N GLN A 930 18.26 18.14 28.73
CA GLN A 930 17.49 19.29 28.18
C GLN A 930 18.01 19.73 26.81
N ILE A 931 19.33 19.82 26.65
CA ILE A 931 19.99 20.22 25.40
C ILE A 931 20.08 19.05 24.40
N TYR A 932 20.57 17.87 24.81
CA TYR A 932 20.94 16.81 23.88
C TYR A 932 19.82 15.80 23.54
N LYS A 933 18.71 15.81 24.29
CA LYS A 933 17.60 14.84 24.15
C LYS A 933 18.07 13.39 24.05
N ASP A 934 19.00 13.01 24.93
CA ASP A 934 19.80 11.79 24.83
C ASP A 934 19.12 10.53 25.38
N GLY A 935 17.80 10.37 25.18
CA GLY A 935 17.00 9.22 25.62
C GLY A 935 17.67 7.88 25.32
N TRP A 936 18.10 7.72 24.07
CA TRP A 936 18.78 6.52 23.54
C TRP A 936 20.05 6.10 24.28
N LYS A 937 20.74 7.00 25.01
CA LYS A 937 21.94 6.61 25.76
C LYS A 937 21.60 5.57 26.85
N SER A 938 20.40 5.58 27.41
CA SER A 938 19.97 4.58 28.40
C SER A 938 19.95 3.16 27.80
N ASP A 939 19.66 3.02 26.51
CA ASP A 939 19.64 1.71 25.83
C ASP A 939 21.05 1.12 25.65
N LEU A 940 22.09 1.95 25.77
CA LEU A 940 23.48 1.51 25.75
C LEU A 940 23.97 0.98 27.09
N LEU A 941 23.29 1.30 28.19
CA LEU A 941 23.72 0.95 29.55
C LEU A 941 23.93 -0.58 29.74
N PRO A 942 23.06 -1.48 29.25
CA PRO A 942 23.30 -2.93 29.36
C PRO A 942 24.56 -3.39 28.61
N ALA A 943 24.77 -2.86 27.40
CA ALA A 943 25.94 -3.19 26.59
C ALA A 943 27.24 -2.63 27.20
N TYR A 944 27.17 -1.44 27.78
CA TYR A 944 28.27 -0.80 28.49
C TYR A 944 28.70 -1.62 29.72
N GLN A 945 27.73 -2.13 30.47
CA GLN A 945 27.99 -3.00 31.63
C GLN A 945 28.54 -4.38 31.27
N LEU A 946 28.13 -4.94 30.13
CA LEU A 946 28.70 -6.20 29.61
C LEU A 946 30.20 -6.08 29.30
N ARG A 947 30.66 -4.90 28.85
CA ARG A 947 32.08 -4.64 28.53
C ARG A 947 32.89 -4.09 29.70
N GLY A 948 32.28 -3.34 30.61
CA GLY A 948 32.95 -2.65 31.73
C GLY A 948 33.41 -3.53 32.89
N LYS A 949 33.40 -4.87 32.78
CA LYS A 949 33.76 -5.79 33.88
C LYS A 949 35.21 -5.69 34.38
N GLN A 950 36.06 -4.86 33.76
CA GLN A 950 37.48 -4.77 34.08
C GLN A 950 38.00 -3.39 34.52
N GLU A 951 37.23 -2.29 34.48
CA GLU A 951 37.73 -0.95 34.85
C GLU A 951 36.67 -0.07 35.55
N LEU A 952 37.14 0.89 36.38
CA LEU A 952 36.40 1.84 37.25
C LEU A 952 35.50 2.86 36.50
N HIS A 953 35.05 2.55 35.28
CA HIS A 953 34.40 3.48 34.40
C HIS A 953 32.87 3.33 34.45
N HIS A 954 32.20 3.97 35.42
CA HIS A 954 30.74 3.82 35.57
C HIS A 954 29.99 4.67 34.54
N PHE A 955 29.05 4.04 33.82
CA PHE A 955 28.26 4.72 32.79
C PHE A 955 27.64 6.05 33.27
N ASN A 956 27.09 6.05 34.49
CA ASN A 956 26.45 7.25 35.06
C ASN A 956 27.42 8.40 35.36
N THR A 957 28.72 8.14 35.55
CA THR A 957 29.71 9.20 35.78
C THR A 957 30.35 9.73 34.49
N TYR A 958 30.26 9.01 33.38
CA TYR A 958 30.99 9.35 32.15
C TYR A 958 30.10 9.57 30.92
N SER A 959 28.89 9.02 30.90
CA SER A 959 27.97 9.09 29.76
C SER A 959 26.74 9.97 30.02
N LEU A 960 26.48 10.27 31.30
CA LEU A 960 25.38 11.10 31.77
C LEU A 960 25.94 12.28 32.58
N SER A 961 25.27 13.44 32.52
CA SER A 961 25.54 14.51 33.47
C SER A 961 25.13 14.04 34.87
N THR A 962 25.88 14.43 35.89
CA THR A 962 25.50 14.13 37.29
C THR A 962 24.59 15.20 37.88
N ASN A 963 24.36 16.31 37.17
CA ASN A 963 23.47 17.38 37.58
C ASN A 963 22.03 17.07 37.15
N VAL A 964 21.10 17.02 38.10
CA VAL A 964 19.67 16.75 37.83
C VAL A 964 19.03 17.87 37.00
N ASP A 965 19.51 19.11 37.16
CA ASP A 965 18.97 20.28 36.47
C ASP A 965 19.30 20.28 34.96
N ASP A 966 20.22 19.43 34.52
CA ASP A 966 20.54 19.27 33.10
C ASP A 966 19.53 18.37 32.37
N TYR A 967 18.61 17.75 33.11
CA TYR A 967 17.61 16.83 32.59
C TYR A 967 16.20 17.42 32.68
N GLU A 968 15.33 16.94 31.82
CA GLU A 968 13.89 17.18 31.85
C GLU A 968 13.14 15.89 31.57
N VAL A 969 11.87 15.86 31.96
CA VAL A 969 10.97 14.79 31.57
C VAL A 969 10.38 15.15 30.21
N TYR A 970 10.73 14.36 29.20
CA TYR A 970 10.27 14.52 27.84
C TYR A 970 9.17 13.50 27.58
N CYS A 971 7.98 13.99 27.24
CA CYS A 971 6.86 13.14 26.93
C CYS A 971 7.00 12.54 25.52
N LEU A 972 6.80 11.23 25.42
CA LEU A 972 6.75 10.47 24.17
C LEU A 972 5.31 10.22 23.72
N LEU A 973 4.37 10.13 24.67
CA LEU A 973 2.96 9.87 24.40
C LEU A 973 2.05 10.59 25.42
N CYS A 974 1.12 11.41 24.92
CA CYS A 974 0.12 12.09 25.73
C CYS A 974 -1.09 11.19 26.05
N ALA A 975 -1.85 11.58 27.07
CA ALA A 975 -3.20 11.05 27.28
C ALA A 975 -4.13 11.36 26.08
N ASP A 976 -5.26 10.65 25.94
CA ASP A 976 -6.17 10.76 24.78
C ASP A 976 -6.73 12.15 24.53
N ASP A 977 -6.72 12.97 25.58
CA ASP A 977 -7.12 14.35 25.61
C ASP A 977 -5.92 15.30 25.46
N GLY A 978 -4.77 14.83 24.97
CA GLY A 978 -3.56 15.62 24.76
C GLY A 978 -2.96 15.53 23.35
N ILE A 979 -2.32 16.62 22.91
CA ILE A 979 -1.48 16.72 21.70
C ILE A 979 -0.03 16.85 22.14
N LEU A 980 0.84 16.04 21.53
CA LEU A 980 2.28 16.10 21.79
C LEU A 980 2.91 17.22 20.96
N HIS A 981 3.58 18.16 21.63
CA HIS A 981 4.35 19.21 20.96
C HIS A 981 5.64 19.50 21.75
N ASN A 982 6.79 19.36 21.10
CA ASN A 982 8.11 19.58 21.70
C ASN A 982 8.34 18.84 23.04
N GLY A 983 7.89 17.58 23.14
CA GLY A 983 8.06 16.77 24.35
C GLY A 983 7.14 17.13 25.52
N LYS A 984 6.16 18.01 25.32
CA LYS A 984 5.13 18.33 26.31
C LYS A 984 3.75 17.99 25.76
N CYS A 985 2.86 17.63 26.65
CA CYS A 985 1.47 17.37 26.33
C CYS A 985 0.62 18.59 26.62
N TYR A 986 -0.07 19.05 25.58
CA TYR A 986 -1.04 20.13 25.64
C TYR A 986 -2.44 19.54 25.49
N PRO A 987 -3.52 20.15 26.02
CA PRO A 987 -4.87 19.66 25.82
C PRO A 987 -5.22 19.51 24.32
N LYS A 988 -5.94 18.46 23.97
CA LYS A 988 -6.38 18.14 22.61
C LYS A 988 -7.12 19.33 22.04
N CYS A 989 -6.81 19.64 20.79
CA CYS A 989 -7.38 20.75 20.06
C CYS A 989 -8.92 20.75 20.19
N PRO A 990 -9.55 21.74 20.82
CA PRO A 990 -11.00 21.77 20.98
C PRO A 990 -11.74 22.19 19.70
N CYS A 991 -11.03 22.23 18.57
CA CYS A 991 -11.45 22.79 17.29
C CYS A 991 -10.76 22.07 16.13
N LYS A 992 -11.18 22.39 14.90
CA LYS A 992 -10.71 21.71 13.68
C LYS A 992 -9.23 21.95 13.42
N GLN A 993 -8.74 23.15 13.69
CA GLN A 993 -7.31 23.49 13.67
C GLN A 993 -6.99 24.47 14.80
N CYS A 994 -5.88 24.25 15.49
CA CYS A 994 -5.30 25.13 16.50
C CYS A 994 -3.78 25.21 16.33
N ILE A 995 -3.19 26.24 16.90
CA ILE A 995 -1.74 26.41 17.07
C ILE A 995 -1.39 26.48 18.55
N ILE A 996 -0.18 26.08 18.89
CA ILE A 996 0.38 26.26 20.23
C ILE A 996 1.28 27.49 20.16
N GLU A 997 0.88 28.58 20.82
CA GLU A 997 1.63 29.85 20.85
C GLU A 997 1.79 30.27 22.31
N ASN A 998 3.04 30.40 22.78
CA ASN A 998 3.40 30.65 24.18
C ASN A 998 2.85 29.61 25.17
N ASP A 999 2.98 28.32 24.85
CA ASP A 999 2.49 27.19 25.66
C ASP A 999 0.96 27.14 25.86
N GLU A 1000 0.18 27.93 25.09
CA GLU A 1000 -1.29 27.91 25.07
C GLU A 1000 -1.83 27.41 23.72
N VAL A 1001 -2.83 26.53 23.76
CA VAL A 1001 -3.53 26.04 22.56
C VAL A 1001 -4.57 27.08 22.11
N LYS A 1002 -4.36 27.71 20.96
CA LYS A 1002 -5.25 28.72 20.38
C LYS A 1002 -5.97 28.17 19.14
N CYS A 1003 -7.29 28.25 19.11
CA CYS A 1003 -8.07 27.80 17.96
C CYS A 1003 -7.98 28.75 16.76
N ILE A 1004 -7.79 28.18 15.57
CA ILE A 1004 -7.76 28.88 14.29
C ILE A 1004 -9.09 28.66 13.54
N THR A 1005 -9.57 27.41 13.47
CA THR A 1005 -10.81 27.07 12.75
C THR A 1005 -11.69 26.10 13.51
N CYS A 1006 -13.01 26.30 13.47
CA CYS A 1006 -14.00 25.44 14.13
C CYS A 1006 -14.56 24.37 13.17
N GLU A 1007 -14.99 23.23 13.73
CA GLU A 1007 -15.40 22.05 12.96
C GLU A 1007 -16.79 22.16 12.32
N ASN A 1008 -17.63 23.08 12.80
CA ASN A 1008 -18.97 23.36 12.27
C ASN A 1008 -19.07 24.82 11.79
N SER A 1009 -19.74 25.05 10.67
CA SER A 1009 -20.06 26.38 10.09
C SER A 1009 -20.87 27.29 11.03
N ILE A 1010 -21.47 26.72 12.07
CA ILE A 1010 -22.27 27.41 13.10
C ILE A 1010 -21.43 27.81 14.33
N LYS A 1011 -20.10 27.67 14.28
CA LYS A 1011 -19.16 28.01 15.37
C LYS A 1011 -18.11 29.01 14.86
N THR A 1012 -17.88 30.09 15.60
CA THR A 1012 -16.79 31.05 15.33
C THR A 1012 -15.76 31.05 16.45
N VAL A 1013 -14.55 31.51 16.13
CA VAL A 1013 -13.51 31.72 17.12
C VAL A 1013 -13.72 33.07 17.80
N ILE A 1014 -14.11 33.03 19.07
CA ILE A 1014 -14.20 34.20 19.96
C ILE A 1014 -13.27 33.94 21.13
N ASN A 1015 -12.32 34.86 21.39
CA ASN A 1015 -11.31 34.72 22.46
C ASN A 1015 -10.55 33.36 22.43
N ASN A 1016 -10.08 32.95 21.24
CA ASN A 1016 -9.36 31.69 21.01
C ASN A 1016 -10.16 30.39 21.30
N GLN A 1017 -11.49 30.48 21.47
CA GLN A 1017 -12.37 29.33 21.70
C GLN A 1017 -13.49 29.26 20.66
N CYS A 1018 -13.81 28.04 20.23
CA CYS A 1018 -14.92 27.81 19.31
C CYS A 1018 -16.26 27.98 20.04
N THR A 1019 -16.95 29.04 19.68
CA THR A 1019 -18.19 29.46 20.31
C THR A 1019 -19.35 29.25 19.34
N GLN A 1020 -20.38 28.53 19.78
CA GLN A 1020 -21.57 28.28 18.97
C GLN A 1020 -22.37 29.56 18.75
N CYS A 1021 -22.71 29.85 17.50
CA CYS A 1021 -23.58 30.95 17.12
C CYS A 1021 -25.06 30.62 17.31
N PRO A 1022 -25.92 31.65 17.37
CA PRO A 1022 -27.37 31.48 17.24
C PRO A 1022 -27.72 30.67 15.98
N GLN A 1023 -28.90 30.01 15.97
CA GLN A 1023 -29.36 29.26 14.81
C GLN A 1023 -29.44 30.17 13.57
N PHE A 1024 -29.13 29.62 12.39
CA PHE A 1024 -29.10 30.34 11.10
C PHE A 1024 -28.03 31.44 11.00
N CYS A 1025 -27.01 31.39 11.87
CA CYS A 1025 -25.90 32.33 11.85
C CYS A 1025 -24.56 31.61 11.63
N GLU A 1026 -23.88 31.97 10.54
CA GLU A 1026 -22.56 31.43 10.16
C GLU A 1026 -21.43 32.14 10.94
N LEU A 1027 -21.56 33.45 11.17
CA LEU A 1027 -20.58 34.25 11.90
C LEU A 1027 -21.28 35.15 12.91
N CYS A 1028 -20.93 35.06 14.18
CA CYS A 1028 -21.43 35.88 15.28
C CYS A 1028 -20.31 36.48 16.15
N ARG A 1029 -20.65 37.54 16.89
CA ARG A 1029 -19.83 38.11 17.98
C ARG A 1029 -20.60 38.08 19.30
N GLU A 1030 -19.92 38.15 20.43
CA GLU A 1030 -20.56 38.38 21.74
C GLU A 1030 -20.90 39.87 21.92
N PHE A 1031 -22.03 40.14 22.58
CA PHE A 1031 -22.35 41.49 23.07
C PHE A 1031 -21.47 41.84 24.27
N THR A 1032 -21.11 43.11 24.40
CA THR A 1032 -20.48 43.62 25.61
C THR A 1032 -21.49 43.66 26.76
N ASN A 1033 -21.01 43.65 28.02
CA ASN A 1033 -21.89 43.77 29.18
C ASN A 1033 -22.76 45.05 29.15
N GLU A 1034 -22.23 46.12 28.57
CA GLU A 1034 -22.94 47.39 28.38
C GLU A 1034 -24.08 47.24 27.35
N GLU A 1035 -23.81 46.60 26.21
CA GLU A 1035 -24.82 46.30 25.18
C GLU A 1035 -25.93 45.41 25.75
N ILE A 1036 -25.58 44.38 26.53
CA ILE A 1036 -26.55 43.46 27.16
C ILE A 1036 -27.42 44.20 28.17
N THR A 1037 -26.83 45.05 29.01
CA THR A 1037 -27.57 45.81 30.03
C THR A 1037 -28.50 46.84 29.39
N GLN A 1038 -28.12 47.41 28.24
CA GLN A 1038 -28.99 48.30 27.46
C GLN A 1038 -30.17 47.57 26.81
N ILE A 1039 -29.96 46.35 26.32
CA ILE A 1039 -31.01 45.52 25.70
C ILE A 1039 -31.96 44.96 26.78
N ASN A 1040 -31.43 44.41 27.86
CA ASN A 1040 -32.20 43.85 28.96
C ASN A 1040 -31.40 43.93 30.28
N PRO A 1041 -31.73 44.88 31.18
CA PRO A 1041 -31.00 45.06 32.44
C PRO A 1041 -31.17 43.91 33.44
N TYR A 1042 -32.09 42.98 33.18
CA TYR A 1042 -32.31 41.78 34.00
C TYR A 1042 -31.72 40.51 33.38
N PHE A 1043 -30.94 40.64 32.30
CA PHE A 1043 -30.33 39.50 31.63
C PHE A 1043 -29.26 38.86 32.51
N ASP A 1044 -29.51 37.64 32.96
CA ASP A 1044 -28.56 36.89 33.79
C ASP A 1044 -27.42 36.31 32.94
N LEU A 1045 -26.27 36.97 32.98
CA LEU A 1045 -25.04 36.55 32.30
C LEU A 1045 -24.47 35.23 32.84
N GLN A 1046 -24.83 34.83 34.06
CA GLN A 1046 -24.35 33.60 34.68
C GLN A 1046 -25.14 32.37 34.19
N SER A 1047 -26.35 32.58 33.65
CA SER A 1047 -27.16 31.50 33.11
C SER A 1047 -26.60 31.00 31.78
N THR A 1048 -26.10 29.76 31.78
CA THR A 1048 -25.64 29.05 30.57
C THR A 1048 -26.75 28.92 29.53
N THR A 1049 -28.01 28.89 29.96
CA THR A 1049 -29.18 28.85 29.07
C THR A 1049 -29.39 30.16 28.32
N TYR A 1050 -29.12 31.31 28.94
CA TYR A 1050 -29.33 32.62 28.32
C TYR A 1050 -28.12 33.10 27.53
N ARG A 1051 -26.91 32.65 27.86
CA ARG A 1051 -25.66 33.05 27.20
C ARG A 1051 -25.64 32.87 25.67
N LYS A 1052 -26.47 31.98 25.10
CA LYS A 1052 -26.63 31.84 23.64
C LYS A 1052 -27.31 33.05 22.97
N TYR A 1053 -28.12 33.80 23.71
CA TYR A 1053 -28.79 35.01 23.24
C TYR A 1053 -27.94 36.28 23.42
N ALA A 1054 -26.79 36.18 24.10
CA ALA A 1054 -25.83 37.27 24.27
C ALA A 1054 -24.89 37.43 23.05
N LYS A 1055 -25.35 37.03 21.86
CA LYS A 1055 -24.55 36.99 20.63
C LYS A 1055 -25.29 37.68 19.50
N GLN A 1056 -24.57 38.49 18.74
CA GLN A 1056 -25.07 39.16 17.55
C GLN A 1056 -24.62 38.40 16.30
N CYS A 1057 -25.53 38.14 15.37
CA CYS A 1057 -25.19 37.59 14.07
C CYS A 1057 -24.59 38.66 13.15
N LEU A 1058 -23.43 38.34 12.57
CA LEU A 1058 -22.70 39.16 11.61
C LEU A 1058 -22.85 38.65 10.18
N LYS A 1059 -23.01 37.32 10.01
CA LYS A 1059 -23.23 36.68 8.70
C LYS A 1059 -24.26 35.56 8.83
N ARG A 1060 -25.32 35.64 8.02
CA ARG A 1060 -26.39 34.64 7.93
C ARG A 1060 -25.89 33.36 7.26
N ASP A 1061 -26.36 32.20 7.76
CA ASP A 1061 -26.15 30.89 7.11
C ASP A 1061 -26.99 30.84 5.81
N ILE A 1062 -26.37 30.40 4.71
CA ILE A 1062 -26.94 30.44 3.35
C ILE A 1062 -28.05 29.38 3.19
N ASN A 1063 -28.11 28.40 4.10
CA ASN A 1063 -29.14 27.37 4.06
C ASN A 1063 -30.44 27.87 4.69
N ASP A 1064 -31.40 28.27 3.85
CA ASP A 1064 -32.74 28.64 4.29
C ASP A 1064 -33.44 27.47 5.01
N PRO A 1065 -34.16 27.71 6.12
CA PRO A 1065 -34.93 26.66 6.79
C PRO A 1065 -36.00 26.10 5.85
N ALA A 1066 -36.21 24.78 5.90
CA ALA A 1066 -37.19 24.08 5.06
C ALA A 1066 -38.64 24.59 5.20
N GLU A 1067 -38.98 25.23 6.33
CA GLU A 1067 -40.27 25.87 6.59
C GLU A 1067 -40.10 27.15 7.44
N GLY A 1068 -40.80 28.23 7.05
CA GLY A 1068 -40.88 29.51 7.77
C GLY A 1068 -40.22 30.71 7.08
N ILE A 1069 -40.42 31.92 7.62
CA ILE A 1069 -39.70 33.15 7.21
C ILE A 1069 -38.66 33.48 8.28
N LEU A 1070 -37.40 33.68 7.88
CA LEU A 1070 -36.36 34.21 8.78
C LEU A 1070 -36.56 35.72 8.95
N TYR A 1071 -36.87 36.13 10.18
CA TYR A 1071 -36.95 37.52 10.59
C TYR A 1071 -35.65 37.92 11.29
N ASN A 1072 -34.99 38.96 10.80
CA ASN A 1072 -33.86 39.58 11.47
C ASN A 1072 -34.39 40.55 12.54
N ASP A 1073 -34.19 40.23 13.81
CA ASP A 1073 -34.47 41.15 14.92
C ASP A 1073 -33.35 42.20 14.98
N PRO A 1074 -33.59 43.45 14.57
CA PRO A 1074 -32.55 44.47 14.50
C PRO A 1074 -32.01 44.89 15.88
N SER A 1075 -32.76 44.61 16.96
CA SER A 1075 -32.36 44.96 18.33
C SER A 1075 -31.39 43.93 18.90
N LEU A 1076 -31.59 42.66 18.55
CA LEU A 1076 -30.72 41.55 18.97
C LEU A 1076 -29.69 41.15 17.91
N GLY A 1077 -29.84 41.65 16.68
CA GLY A 1077 -29.09 41.22 15.49
C GLY A 1077 -29.12 39.69 15.32
N GLN A 1078 -30.26 39.05 15.56
CA GLN A 1078 -30.43 37.60 15.47
C GLN A 1078 -31.47 37.25 14.41
N GLU A 1079 -31.27 36.13 13.73
CA GLU A 1079 -32.23 35.57 12.77
C GLU A 1079 -33.17 34.60 13.49
N ILE A 1080 -34.48 34.85 13.43
CA ILE A 1080 -35.52 34.07 14.11
C ILE A 1080 -36.38 33.39 13.04
N ASN A 1081 -36.53 32.05 13.12
CA ASN A 1081 -37.43 31.32 12.23
C ASN A 1081 -38.89 31.41 12.70
N CYS A 1082 -39.72 32.13 11.95
CA CYS A 1082 -41.15 32.25 12.16
C CYS A 1082 -41.87 31.08 11.46
N LYS A 1083 -42.16 30.00 12.21
CA LYS A 1083 -42.72 28.72 11.72
C LYS A 1083 -44.16 28.76 11.20
N ASN A 1084 -44.87 29.90 11.24
CA ASN A 1084 -46.30 29.94 10.92
C ASN A 1084 -46.56 30.72 9.61
N PRO A 1085 -46.61 30.04 8.45
CA PRO A 1085 -46.72 30.70 7.14
C PRO A 1085 -48.04 31.46 6.94
N ASP A 1086 -49.07 31.18 7.75
CA ASP A 1086 -50.40 31.77 7.60
C ASP A 1086 -50.60 33.11 8.35
N LYS A 1087 -49.62 33.53 9.17
CA LYS A 1087 -49.68 34.81 9.89
C LYS A 1087 -48.54 35.71 9.40
N LYS A 1088 -48.91 36.75 8.64
CA LYS A 1088 -47.99 37.72 8.02
C LYS A 1088 -47.09 38.49 8.98
N ASP A 1089 -47.30 38.39 10.29
CA ASP A 1089 -46.57 39.14 11.29
C ASP A 1089 -46.13 38.23 12.44
N CYS A 1090 -44.82 38.24 12.73
CA CYS A 1090 -44.20 37.40 13.74
C CYS A 1090 -44.41 38.01 15.14
N TYR A 1091 -45.57 37.76 15.76
CA TYR A 1091 -45.86 38.21 17.12
C TYR A 1091 -45.62 37.10 18.15
N PHE A 1092 -44.84 37.43 19.19
CA PHE A 1092 -44.83 36.66 20.43
C PHE A 1092 -45.98 37.14 21.32
N TYR A 1093 -46.77 36.21 21.86
CA TYR A 1093 -47.73 36.52 22.93
C TYR A 1093 -47.34 35.75 24.19
N VAL A 1094 -47.51 36.37 25.34
CA VAL A 1094 -47.43 35.68 26.64
C VAL A 1094 -48.85 35.46 27.11
N GLU A 1095 -49.14 34.21 27.45
CA GLU A 1095 -50.44 33.80 28.00
C GLU A 1095 -50.28 33.60 29.50
N LEU A 1096 -50.83 34.54 30.28
CA LEU A 1096 -50.82 34.45 31.74
C LEU A 1096 -52.22 34.02 32.19
N GLN A 1097 -52.30 32.82 32.76
CA GLN A 1097 -53.53 32.33 33.38
C GLN A 1097 -53.55 32.79 34.84
N GLN A 1098 -54.55 33.57 35.21
CA GLN A 1098 -54.77 34.00 36.59
C GLN A 1098 -56.18 33.65 37.04
N SER A 1099 -56.27 33.20 38.29
CA SER A 1099 -57.54 32.96 38.96
C SER A 1099 -58.02 34.25 39.61
N ILE A 1100 -59.25 34.62 39.30
CA ILE A 1100 -59.85 35.87 39.79
C ILE A 1100 -60.89 35.52 40.85
N TYR A 1101 -60.79 36.16 42.01
CA TYR A 1101 -61.68 35.92 43.14
C TYR A 1101 -62.69 37.06 43.26
N CYS A 1102 -63.98 36.72 43.34
CA CYS A 1102 -65.05 37.72 43.31
C CYS A 1102 -65.20 38.49 44.63
N GLY A 1103 -64.78 37.90 45.75
CA GLY A 1103 -64.77 38.56 47.06
C GLY A 1103 -63.39 38.53 47.71
N LYS A 1104 -63.02 39.64 48.38
CA LYS A 1104 -61.79 39.71 49.20
C LYS A 1104 -61.75 38.65 50.30
N ASP A 1105 -62.90 38.33 50.88
CA ASP A 1105 -63.00 37.33 51.95
C ASP A 1105 -62.64 35.93 51.45
N GLN A 1106 -63.11 35.55 50.25
CA GLN A 1106 -62.81 34.24 49.66
C GLN A 1106 -61.33 34.13 49.23
N TYR A 1107 -60.78 35.21 48.68
CA TYR A 1107 -59.34 35.30 48.37
C TYR A 1107 -58.49 35.13 49.62
N GLN A 1108 -58.84 35.84 50.70
CA GLN A 1108 -58.09 35.81 51.94
C GLN A 1108 -58.23 34.46 52.64
N GLN A 1109 -59.43 33.86 52.67
CA GLN A 1109 -59.64 32.51 53.17
C GLN A 1109 -58.74 31.50 52.47
N ASN A 1110 -58.68 31.52 51.13
CA ASN A 1110 -57.83 30.60 50.39
C ASN A 1110 -56.33 30.90 50.56
N LEU A 1111 -55.94 32.17 50.64
CA LEU A 1111 -54.57 32.55 50.94
C LEU A 1111 -54.13 32.11 52.35
N ASP A 1112 -55.04 32.14 53.32
CA ASP A 1112 -54.78 31.74 54.71
C ASP A 1112 -54.73 30.22 54.89
N LEU A 1113 -55.27 29.44 53.93
CA LEU A 1113 -55.12 27.99 53.88
C LEU A 1113 -53.72 27.55 53.45
N GLU A 1114 -52.96 28.42 52.78
CA GLU A 1114 -51.57 28.13 52.43
C GLU A 1114 -50.67 28.23 53.67
N ILE A 1115 -49.93 27.16 53.96
CA ILE A 1115 -49.25 26.99 55.25
C ILE A 1115 -47.84 27.62 55.26
N ASP A 1116 -47.23 27.72 54.08
CA ASP A 1116 -45.86 28.20 53.87
C ASP A 1116 -45.85 29.56 53.13
N ASP A 1117 -44.86 30.38 53.43
CA ASP A 1117 -44.69 31.72 52.85
C ASP A 1117 -44.42 31.66 51.34
N ASP A 1118 -43.71 30.65 50.84
CA ASP A 1118 -43.50 30.47 49.39
C ASP A 1118 -44.81 30.08 48.68
N ALA A 1119 -45.61 29.19 49.28
CA ALA A 1119 -46.95 28.86 48.81
C ALA A 1119 -47.88 30.09 48.81
N LYS A 1120 -47.82 30.94 49.84
CA LYS A 1120 -48.56 32.22 49.88
C LYS A 1120 -48.11 33.19 48.80
N GLN A 1121 -46.81 33.28 48.51
CA GLN A 1121 -46.30 34.11 47.42
C GLN A 1121 -46.73 33.58 46.05
N TYR A 1122 -46.67 32.26 45.85
CA TYR A 1122 -47.16 31.61 44.64
C TYR A 1122 -48.67 31.88 44.46
N PHE A 1123 -49.45 31.70 45.53
CA PHE A 1123 -50.88 32.01 45.52
C PHE A 1123 -51.12 33.47 45.12
N LYS A 1124 -50.43 34.44 45.74
CA LYS A 1124 -50.56 35.87 45.40
C LYS A 1124 -50.19 36.22 43.95
N LYS A 1125 -49.28 35.47 43.34
CA LYS A 1125 -48.82 35.69 41.96
C LYS A 1125 -49.85 35.26 40.91
N TYR A 1126 -50.54 34.15 41.14
CA TYR A 1126 -51.49 33.56 40.19
C TYR A 1126 -52.96 33.85 40.53
N ASN A 1127 -53.22 34.38 41.72
CA ASN A 1127 -54.57 34.66 42.20
C ASN A 1127 -54.67 36.14 42.57
N GLN A 1128 -55.74 36.81 42.15
CA GLN A 1128 -56.02 38.18 42.58
C GLN A 1128 -57.52 38.42 42.78
N PRO A 1129 -57.93 39.28 43.73
CA PRO A 1129 -59.33 39.68 43.85
C PRO A 1129 -59.72 40.56 42.66
N LEU A 1130 -60.97 40.41 42.19
CA LEU A 1130 -61.53 41.09 41.02
C LEU A 1130 -61.37 42.62 41.12
N GLU A 1131 -61.56 43.19 42.32
CA GLU A 1131 -61.38 44.62 42.59
C GLU A 1131 -59.97 45.13 42.24
N ASN A 1132 -58.93 44.32 42.41
CA ASN A 1132 -57.56 44.73 42.12
C ASN A 1132 -57.31 44.85 40.62
N LEU A 1133 -58.02 44.07 39.80
CA LEU A 1133 -57.93 44.11 38.34
C LEU A 1133 -58.38 45.47 37.78
N PHE A 1134 -59.28 46.16 38.48
CA PHE A 1134 -59.86 47.44 38.08
C PHE A 1134 -59.39 48.61 38.95
N SER A 1135 -58.47 48.38 39.90
CA SER A 1135 -57.91 49.44 40.73
C SER A 1135 -56.80 50.18 39.99
N GLN A 1136 -56.96 51.50 39.80
CA GLN A 1136 -55.98 52.37 39.11
C GLN A 1136 -54.57 52.33 39.72
N LYS A 1137 -54.40 51.84 40.96
CA LYS A 1137 -53.08 51.74 41.62
C LYS A 1137 -52.20 50.60 41.13
N ASN A 1138 -52.75 49.57 40.48
CA ASN A 1138 -52.00 48.40 39.99
C ASN A 1138 -51.96 48.26 38.46
N SER A 1139 -52.76 49.04 37.73
CA SER A 1139 -52.81 49.03 36.26
C SER A 1139 -51.92 50.12 35.68
N SER A 1140 -50.60 49.95 35.70
CA SER A 1140 -49.71 50.95 35.09
C SER A 1140 -49.80 50.99 33.55
N HIS A 1141 -50.50 50.07 32.89
CA HIS A 1141 -50.50 49.98 31.42
C HIS A 1141 -51.84 49.63 30.72
N PHE A 1142 -52.98 49.53 31.43
CA PHE A 1142 -54.26 49.20 30.78
C PHE A 1142 -55.42 50.02 31.36
N GLU A 1143 -56.01 50.91 30.56
CA GLU A 1143 -57.35 51.47 30.82
C GLU A 1143 -58.39 50.44 30.38
N ILE A 1144 -59.00 49.75 31.34
CA ILE A 1144 -60.15 48.87 31.07
C ILE A 1144 -61.41 49.70 31.36
N GLU A 1145 -61.90 50.43 30.37
CA GLU A 1145 -63.19 51.11 30.48
C GLU A 1145 -64.35 50.11 30.32
N THR A 1146 -65.06 49.84 31.41
CA THR A 1146 -66.53 49.91 31.51
C THR A 1146 -67.01 49.27 32.83
N ASP A 1147 -67.83 50.00 33.60
CA ASP A 1147 -68.55 49.48 34.78
C ASP A 1147 -69.40 48.24 34.45
N PHE A 1148 -69.78 48.09 33.17
CA PHE A 1148 -70.49 46.92 32.65
C PHE A 1148 -69.67 45.63 32.74
N LEU A 1149 -68.39 45.66 32.34
CA LEU A 1149 -67.53 44.47 32.40
C LEU A 1149 -67.23 44.07 33.85
N PHE A 1150 -67.04 45.05 34.74
CA PHE A 1150 -66.90 44.80 36.17
C PHE A 1150 -68.15 44.11 36.74
N ASN A 1151 -69.34 44.63 36.44
CA ASN A 1151 -70.60 44.06 36.91
C ASN A 1151 -70.87 42.66 36.34
N GLU A 1152 -70.62 42.40 35.05
CA GLU A 1152 -70.76 41.06 34.46
C GLU A 1152 -69.81 40.03 35.08
N LEU A 1153 -68.52 40.39 35.24
CA LEU A 1153 -67.54 39.49 35.85
C LEU A 1153 -67.85 39.20 37.33
N ASN A 1154 -68.42 40.17 38.05
CA ASN A 1154 -68.82 40.02 39.44
C ASN A 1154 -70.10 39.17 39.58
N ILE A 1155 -71.08 39.33 38.68
CA ILE A 1155 -72.32 38.54 38.67
C ILE A 1155 -72.04 37.07 38.30
N GLN A 1156 -71.16 36.80 37.34
CA GLN A 1156 -70.93 35.44 36.84
C GLN A 1156 -69.94 34.59 37.65
N CYS A 1157 -69.31 35.14 38.68
CA CYS A 1157 -68.33 34.45 39.51
C CYS A 1157 -67.26 33.64 38.72
N ILE A 1158 -66.60 34.30 37.76
CA ILE A 1158 -65.64 33.63 36.85
C ILE A 1158 -64.33 33.33 37.58
N TYR A 1159 -64.01 32.04 37.77
CA TYR A 1159 -62.84 31.56 38.53
C TYR A 1159 -61.50 31.60 37.76
N SER A 1160 -61.49 31.86 36.45
CA SER A 1160 -60.24 31.93 35.67
C SER A 1160 -60.33 32.87 34.48
N LYS A 1161 -59.29 33.70 34.29
CA LYS A 1161 -59.09 34.50 33.07
C LYS A 1161 -57.77 34.09 32.42
N ILE A 1162 -57.80 33.99 31.08
CA ILE A 1162 -56.60 33.90 30.26
C ILE A 1162 -56.31 35.31 29.75
N LEU A 1163 -55.21 35.91 30.22
CA LEU A 1163 -54.74 37.19 29.71
C LEU A 1163 -53.77 36.93 28.57
N ARG A 1164 -54.18 37.26 27.33
CA ARG A 1164 -53.32 37.16 26.15
C ARG A 1164 -52.78 38.53 25.80
N ILE A 1165 -51.51 38.78 26.13
CA ILE A 1165 -50.84 40.05 25.81
C ILE A 1165 -50.20 39.90 24.43
N ASN A 1166 -50.80 40.53 23.43
CA ASN A 1166 -50.20 40.68 22.11
C ASN A 1166 -49.31 41.93 22.14
N ASN A 1167 -47.99 41.77 22.28
CA ASN A 1167 -47.10 42.91 22.21
C ASN A 1167 -46.88 43.30 20.75
N LEU A 1168 -47.36 44.49 20.38
CA LEU A 1168 -46.82 45.23 19.23
C LEU A 1168 -45.54 45.89 19.75
N ILE A 1169 -44.40 45.28 19.39
CA ILE A 1169 -43.05 45.84 19.57
C ILE A 1169 -42.67 45.99 21.06
N LEU A 1170 -41.92 45.02 21.59
CA LEU A 1170 -41.09 45.28 22.78
C LEU A 1170 -40.10 46.38 22.38
N LYS A 1171 -40.25 47.55 23.01
CA LYS A 1171 -39.27 48.62 23.02
C LYS A 1171 -38.63 48.68 24.38
#